data_AF-A0A954HN73-F1
#
_entry.id   AF-A0A954HN73-F1
#
_cell.length_a   1.000
_cell.length_b   1.000
_cell.length_c   1.000
_cell.angle_alpha   90.00
_cell.angle_beta   90.00
_cell.angle_gamma   90.00
#
_symmetry.space_group_name_H-M   'P 1'
#
loop_
_entity.id
_entity.type
_entity.pdbx_description
1 polymer ?
#
loop_
_entity_poly.entity_id
_entity_poly.type
_entity_poly.pdbx_seq_one_letter_code
_entity_poly.pdbx_strand_id
1 'polypeptide(L)'
;MRKQIPTTAQRHDLRRTANGCGVVPNCSYDGLSGSLNSGSRRPRTAGLPEKSRAIRGVSAGTAAAAFVCLLLCGADRPDSAVSKLQEGLEHFRNSDFTAARKSFQEASVLAPADPLITYDEACAAMAAGDSEQARKLFQQVSLTGNTVAKLRSHYNLGCLDADSARQKLGADPAAAVGEVREESLQLLLSAVREYRNVLRLQPNHPDARHNLELIRSFIKHIQSQWDERDRQRARDELDLLQFLKKTETDQDDLQQRTQTTAAEPESWSRRKVLLELGTAQHALQQELDTLRQKLIAELQQSAPGNPPAPGTDDDAAGRQRAARAEAEKLLLQLIADAGRRMQDAATELNQQNTKSAVTAQQEARRDLHNLYLAIAPYTDLLSRGIDVQQQFVPEAPQSAETKADVDADAAATTNAVRADADGKHAGSSDDANSAATGTTVAESPDVDHREPAWQARLTDYAAMLSLKAEADLPGVQQQLDSLPPAVPEAPKHGASAPASSTPESPVADETPNPADASKADEPPQPPDTSGERKETQEQTSVSPDEQTSPETDAIEQQRLQLTGLLESMNRAIKLAPQAEQHSSAAASLLKKADALEADEEQRETLRLLKEIAEPLQHENPQENDAAQDQQQQGQQQDQQQDQQQQSGDNSEEQDSQQNNSGDSSPQKPEQQQKSPDDDNSTDRNSPDRDSSKQQQQKDRAESVLQQAREREQQHRDLEKQIRAILGRRFPVDRDW
;
A
#
# COMPACT_ATOMS: atom_id res chain seq x y z
N MET A 1 -27.49 -5.15 -53.58
CA MET A 1 -28.92 -5.50 -53.66
C MET A 1 -29.65 -4.88 -52.47
N ARG A 2 -30.57 -3.95 -52.73
CA ARG A 2 -31.43 -3.29 -51.75
C ARG A 2 -32.48 -4.28 -51.20
N LYS A 3 -32.79 -4.21 -49.90
CA LYS A 3 -34.16 -4.49 -49.41
C LYS A 3 -34.57 -3.47 -48.34
N GLN A 4 -35.76 -2.94 -48.57
CA GLN A 4 -36.53 -1.95 -47.83
C GLN A 4 -37.55 -2.66 -46.91
N ILE A 5 -37.74 -2.10 -45.69
CA ILE A 5 -38.94 -1.89 -44.81
C ILE A 5 -40.13 -2.90 -44.83
N PRO A 6 -40.91 -3.07 -43.73
CA PRO A 6 -41.98 -2.10 -43.41
C PRO A 6 -42.24 -1.78 -41.91
N THR A 7 -42.80 -0.58 -41.74
CA THR A 7 -43.43 0.10 -40.58
C THR A 7 -44.89 -0.32 -40.32
N THR A 8 -45.37 -0.26 -39.05
CA THR A 8 -46.71 0.16 -38.51
C THR A 8 -46.85 -0.33 -37.05
N ALA A 9 -47.53 0.26 -36.05
CA ALA A 9 -48.68 1.17 -35.88
C ALA A 9 -48.50 1.96 -34.53
N GLN A 10 -48.92 3.21 -34.27
CA GLN A 10 -50.20 3.96 -34.31
C GLN A 10 -51.20 3.71 -33.15
N ARG A 11 -51.54 4.81 -32.43
CA ARG A 11 -52.66 5.12 -31.49
C ARG A 11 -52.47 4.76 -30.00
N HIS A 12 -52.91 5.54 -28.98
CA HIS A 12 -53.96 6.57 -28.89
C HIS A 12 -53.68 7.57 -27.73
N ASP A 13 -53.94 8.85 -27.97
CA ASP A 13 -54.13 9.92 -26.99
C ASP A 13 -55.38 9.70 -26.11
N LEU A 14 -55.26 9.97 -24.80
CA LEU A 14 -56.38 10.42 -23.95
C LEU A 14 -55.91 11.49 -22.96
N ARG A 15 -56.31 12.73 -23.25
CA ARG A 15 -56.33 13.87 -22.33
C ARG A 15 -57.34 13.64 -21.21
N ARG A 16 -56.97 13.96 -19.97
CA ARG A 16 -57.92 14.41 -18.93
C ARG A 16 -57.35 15.59 -18.15
N THR A 17 -58.09 16.69 -18.25
CA THR A 17 -58.03 17.92 -17.47
C THR A 17 -58.61 17.71 -16.06
N ALA A 18 -58.03 18.34 -15.03
CA ALA A 18 -58.79 18.99 -13.95
C ALA A 18 -57.89 19.83 -13.03
N ASN A 19 -58.38 21.04 -12.76
CA ASN A 19 -57.84 22.10 -11.90
C ASN A 19 -57.91 21.76 -10.40
N GLY A 20 -57.14 22.50 -9.58
CA GLY A 20 -57.66 23.05 -8.33
C GLY A 20 -56.69 23.10 -7.13
N CYS A 21 -56.42 24.33 -6.65
CA CYS A 21 -56.19 24.80 -5.26
C CYS A 21 -55.52 23.83 -4.26
N GLY A 22 -54.47 24.18 -3.51
CA GLY A 22 -54.13 25.44 -2.85
C GLY A 22 -53.80 25.15 -1.37
N VAL A 23 -53.13 26.10 -0.71
CA VAL A 23 -53.02 26.29 0.76
C VAL A 23 -51.78 25.72 1.49
N VAL A 24 -50.99 26.66 2.02
CA VAL A 24 -49.93 26.60 3.05
C VAL A 24 -50.56 26.41 4.45
N PRO A 25 -49.89 25.85 5.50
CA PRO A 25 -48.94 26.62 6.35
C PRO A 25 -47.77 25.74 6.90
N ASN A 26 -46.54 26.22 7.08
CA ASN A 26 -46.00 27.07 8.17
C ASN A 26 -46.29 26.58 9.60
N CYS A 27 -45.26 26.09 10.31
CA CYS A 27 -45.15 26.11 11.78
C CYS A 27 -43.68 25.91 12.22
N SER A 28 -43.10 27.00 12.71
CA SER A 28 -41.91 27.05 13.57
C SER A 28 -42.20 26.41 14.93
N TYR A 29 -41.19 25.86 15.62
CA TYR A 29 -41.12 25.93 17.09
C TYR A 29 -39.69 25.77 17.60
N ASP A 30 -39.20 26.83 18.25
CA ASP A 30 -38.00 26.90 19.08
C ASP A 30 -38.22 26.19 20.43
N GLY A 31 -37.13 25.66 20.98
CA GLY A 31 -36.72 26.03 22.33
C GLY A 31 -37.08 25.12 23.51
N LEU A 32 -35.99 24.79 24.25
CA LEU A 32 -35.88 24.71 25.71
C LEU A 32 -35.99 23.33 26.41
N SER A 33 -34.80 22.85 26.80
CA SER A 33 -34.37 22.51 28.17
C SER A 33 -35.37 21.86 29.15
N GLY A 34 -34.97 20.72 29.72
CA GLY A 34 -35.46 20.35 31.05
C GLY A 34 -35.32 18.88 31.43
N SER A 35 -34.36 18.61 32.32
CA SER A 35 -34.49 17.77 33.51
C SER A 35 -34.96 16.31 33.36
N LEU A 36 -34.01 15.40 33.56
CA LEU A 36 -34.24 13.98 33.80
C LEU A 36 -34.65 13.75 35.26
N ASN A 37 -35.91 13.40 35.51
CA ASN A 37 -36.26 12.53 36.63
C ASN A 37 -37.60 11.79 36.43
N SER A 38 -37.63 10.57 36.95
CA SER A 38 -38.78 9.68 37.24
C SER A 38 -39.36 8.78 36.13
N GLY A 39 -39.32 7.47 36.41
CA GLY A 39 -40.54 6.75 36.76
C GLY A 39 -41.22 5.88 35.69
N SER A 40 -41.04 4.57 35.83
CA SER A 40 -41.95 3.47 35.49
C SER A 40 -43.31 3.82 34.85
N ARG A 41 -43.60 3.19 33.69
CA ARG A 41 -44.91 2.58 33.36
C ARG A 41 -44.79 1.65 32.15
N ARG A 42 -44.96 0.35 32.37
CA ARG A 42 -45.30 -0.63 31.31
C ARG A 42 -46.81 -0.55 31.01
N PRO A 43 -47.26 -0.64 29.75
CA PRO A 43 -48.67 -0.87 29.45
C PRO A 43 -49.04 -2.36 29.50
N ARG A 44 -50.24 -2.59 30.05
CA ARG A 44 -50.93 -3.87 30.20
C ARG A 44 -51.45 -4.42 28.87
N THR A 45 -51.50 -5.75 28.87
CA THR A 45 -52.10 -6.73 27.96
C THR A 45 -53.58 -6.52 27.64
N ALA A 46 -53.96 -6.84 26.39
CA ALA A 46 -55.26 -7.35 25.95
C ALA A 46 -54.95 -8.50 24.97
N GLY A 47 -55.60 -9.66 24.89
CA GLY A 47 -56.80 -10.20 25.52
C GLY A 47 -57.49 -11.15 24.52
N LEU A 48 -57.70 -12.41 24.95
CA LEU A 48 -58.67 -13.44 24.46
C LEU A 48 -58.31 -14.35 23.24
N PRO A 49 -58.95 -15.55 23.08
CA PRO A 49 -59.74 -16.35 24.05
C PRO A 49 -59.36 -17.86 24.13
N GLU A 50 -59.44 -18.43 25.34
CA GLU A 50 -59.41 -19.88 25.60
C GLU A 50 -60.78 -20.54 25.40
N LYS A 51 -60.78 -21.73 24.79
CA LYS A 51 -61.96 -22.60 24.63
C LYS A 51 -62.04 -23.59 25.80
N SER A 52 -63.17 -23.52 26.50
CA SER A 52 -63.58 -24.46 27.53
C SER A 52 -63.97 -25.83 26.95
N ARG A 53 -63.47 -26.92 27.55
CA ARG A 53 -64.16 -28.22 27.54
C ARG A 53 -64.19 -28.79 28.96
N ALA A 54 -65.41 -28.98 29.43
CA ALA A 54 -65.77 -29.68 30.66
C ALA A 54 -65.69 -31.19 30.46
N ILE A 55 -65.15 -31.92 31.43
CA ILE A 55 -65.51 -33.33 31.68
C ILE A 55 -65.69 -33.51 33.19
N ARG A 56 -66.80 -34.19 33.52
CA ARG A 56 -67.37 -34.47 34.84
C ARG A 56 -66.49 -35.45 35.64
N GLY A 57 -66.55 -35.31 36.96
CA GLY A 57 -65.93 -36.24 37.91
C GLY A 57 -66.71 -37.53 38.14
N VAL A 58 -66.06 -38.50 38.78
CA VAL A 58 -66.65 -39.64 39.48
C VAL A 58 -65.74 -40.07 40.65
N SER A 59 -66.37 -40.15 41.82
CA SER A 59 -66.14 -40.96 43.04
C SER A 59 -64.80 -41.00 43.79
N ALA A 60 -64.93 -40.67 45.08
CA ALA A 60 -64.11 -41.12 46.19
C ALA A 60 -64.14 -42.64 46.40
N GLY A 61 -63.03 -43.19 46.92
CA GLY A 61 -63.00 -44.54 47.48
C GLY A 61 -61.61 -45.14 47.69
N THR A 62 -61.16 -45.13 48.95
CA THR A 62 -60.37 -46.18 49.63
C THR A 62 -58.87 -46.40 49.36
N ALA A 63 -58.16 -46.56 50.51
CA ALA A 63 -56.92 -47.30 50.79
C ALA A 63 -55.59 -46.67 50.32
N ALA A 64 -54.76 -46.08 51.19
CA ALA A 64 -54.00 -46.72 52.27
C ALA A 64 -53.16 -47.93 51.81
N ALA A 65 -52.13 -47.70 50.98
CA ALA A 65 -50.87 -48.48 50.90
C ALA A 65 -49.96 -47.95 49.76
N ALA A 66 -49.30 -46.80 49.95
CA ALA A 66 -48.23 -46.35 49.05
C ALA A 66 -47.26 -45.33 49.70
N PHE A 67 -46.99 -45.47 51.00
CA PHE A 67 -46.12 -44.56 51.76
C PHE A 67 -44.66 -45.07 51.88
N VAL A 68 -44.20 -45.91 50.93
CA VAL A 68 -42.85 -46.53 50.93
C VAL A 68 -42.12 -46.41 49.57
N CYS A 69 -42.74 -45.85 48.53
CA CYS A 69 -42.06 -45.56 47.24
C CYS A 69 -41.70 -44.07 47.03
N LEU A 70 -41.75 -43.24 48.08
CA LEU A 70 -41.41 -41.81 48.04
C LEU A 70 -40.07 -41.46 48.73
N LEU A 71 -39.28 -42.49 49.10
CA LEU A 71 -37.96 -42.36 49.74
C LEU A 71 -36.79 -42.85 48.85
N LEU A 72 -37.02 -43.09 47.55
CA LEU A 72 -35.99 -43.52 46.58
C LEU A 72 -35.74 -42.49 45.45
N CYS A 73 -36.25 -41.27 45.57
CA CYS A 73 -36.07 -40.20 44.56
C CYS A 73 -35.36 -38.96 45.12
N GLY A 74 -34.48 -39.12 46.11
CA GLY A 74 -33.82 -38.01 46.81
C GLY A 74 -32.30 -38.16 46.95
N ALA A 75 -31.62 -38.70 45.94
CA ALA A 75 -30.20 -38.45 45.79
C ALA A 75 -30.06 -37.23 44.88
N ASP A 76 -29.99 -36.05 45.49
CA ASP A 76 -29.38 -34.88 44.86
C ASP A 76 -28.05 -35.37 44.26
N ARG A 77 -27.98 -35.42 42.93
CA ARG A 77 -26.70 -35.55 42.23
C ARG A 77 -26.27 -34.11 41.95
N PRO A 78 -25.54 -33.45 42.88
CA PRO A 78 -25.11 -32.06 42.70
C PRO A 78 -24.26 -31.86 41.44
N ASP A 79 -23.70 -32.95 40.89
CA ASP A 79 -22.74 -32.93 39.79
C ASP A 79 -23.37 -33.37 38.46
N SER A 80 -24.45 -32.72 38.04
CA SER A 80 -24.94 -32.85 36.65
C SER A 80 -24.37 -31.70 35.80
N ALA A 81 -24.11 -31.96 34.51
CA ALA A 81 -23.67 -30.92 33.56
C ALA A 81 -24.65 -29.73 33.53
N VAL A 82 -25.96 -29.99 33.65
CA VAL A 82 -27.00 -28.97 33.70
C VAL A 82 -26.89 -28.08 34.96
N SER A 83 -26.59 -28.68 36.12
CA SER A 83 -26.36 -27.95 37.37
C SER A 83 -25.16 -27.01 37.23
N LYS A 84 -24.05 -27.50 36.70
CA LYS A 84 -22.83 -26.72 36.47
C LYS A 84 -22.98 -25.63 35.42
N LEU A 85 -23.76 -25.90 34.36
CA LEU A 85 -24.14 -24.88 33.38
C LEU A 85 -24.97 -23.76 34.02
N GLN A 86 -25.95 -24.09 34.86
CA GLN A 86 -26.76 -23.09 35.57
C GLN A 86 -25.94 -22.24 36.54
N GLU A 87 -25.05 -22.87 37.30
CA GLU A 87 -24.07 -22.19 38.18
C GLU A 87 -23.20 -21.21 37.37
N GLY A 88 -22.68 -21.66 36.22
CA GLY A 88 -21.90 -20.81 35.31
C GLY A 88 -22.69 -19.62 34.77
N LEU A 89 -23.94 -19.82 34.37
CA LEU A 89 -24.82 -18.73 33.92
C LEU A 89 -25.14 -17.73 35.04
N GLU A 90 -25.29 -18.19 36.28
CA GLU A 90 -25.48 -17.32 37.44
C GLU A 90 -24.23 -16.48 37.71
N HIS A 91 -23.05 -17.09 37.74
CA HIS A 91 -21.79 -16.36 37.86
C HIS A 91 -21.60 -15.34 36.72
N PHE A 92 -21.93 -15.72 35.48
CA PHE A 92 -21.81 -14.85 34.33
C PHE A 92 -22.74 -13.63 34.44
N ARG A 93 -23.99 -13.82 34.89
CA ARG A 93 -24.95 -12.73 35.17
C ARG A 93 -24.46 -11.78 36.25
N ASN A 94 -23.78 -12.32 37.27
CA ASN A 94 -23.17 -11.57 38.35
C ASN A 94 -21.83 -10.90 37.94
N SER A 95 -21.44 -10.99 36.67
CA SER A 95 -20.16 -10.48 36.14
C SER A 95 -18.91 -11.12 36.77
N ASP A 96 -19.06 -12.29 37.42
CA ASP A 96 -17.94 -13.11 37.87
C ASP A 96 -17.54 -14.08 36.76
N PHE A 97 -16.88 -13.54 35.73
CA PHE A 97 -16.53 -14.30 34.53
C PHE A 97 -15.52 -15.41 34.80
N THR A 98 -14.68 -15.24 35.82
CA THR A 98 -13.72 -16.25 36.27
C THR A 98 -14.41 -17.48 36.87
N ALA A 99 -15.37 -17.27 37.78
CA ALA A 99 -16.15 -18.37 38.34
C ALA A 99 -17.06 -19.00 37.27
N ALA A 100 -17.67 -18.17 36.41
CA ALA A 100 -18.49 -18.65 35.30
C ALA A 100 -17.72 -19.61 34.39
N ARG A 101 -16.51 -19.22 33.97
CA ARG A 101 -15.64 -20.05 33.13
C ARG A 101 -15.32 -21.38 33.81
N LYS A 102 -15.01 -21.36 35.11
CA LYS A 102 -14.72 -22.58 35.87
C LYS A 102 -15.94 -23.53 35.90
N SER A 103 -17.14 -23.01 36.16
CA SER A 103 -18.36 -23.82 36.16
C SER A 103 -18.68 -24.38 34.76
N PHE A 104 -18.46 -23.61 33.69
CA PHE A 104 -18.61 -24.11 32.32
C PHE A 104 -17.57 -25.19 31.95
N GLN A 105 -16.33 -25.08 32.44
CA GLN A 105 -15.30 -26.12 32.28
C GLN A 105 -15.70 -27.42 33.00
N GLU A 106 -16.22 -27.31 34.21
CA GLU A 106 -16.74 -28.48 34.93
C GLU A 106 -17.94 -29.10 34.17
N ALA A 107 -18.81 -28.28 33.60
CA ALA A 107 -19.91 -28.75 32.76
C ALA A 107 -19.42 -29.42 31.45
N SER A 108 -18.36 -28.90 30.82
CA SER A 108 -17.82 -29.44 29.56
C SER A 108 -17.11 -30.79 29.76
N VAL A 109 -16.51 -31.03 30.93
CA VAL A 109 -16.00 -32.36 31.31
C VAL A 109 -17.13 -33.36 31.47
N LEU A 110 -18.27 -32.95 32.05
CA LEU A 110 -19.44 -33.82 32.26
C LEU A 110 -20.23 -34.09 30.96
N ALA A 111 -20.20 -33.17 30.00
CA ALA A 111 -20.93 -33.28 28.73
C ALA A 111 -20.09 -32.74 27.54
N PRO A 112 -18.99 -33.42 27.14
CA PRO A 112 -18.05 -32.92 26.13
C PRO A 112 -18.63 -32.85 24.71
N ALA A 113 -19.79 -33.47 24.47
CA ALA A 113 -20.46 -33.48 23.18
C ALA A 113 -21.43 -32.29 22.98
N ASP A 114 -21.68 -31.47 24.02
CA ASP A 114 -22.58 -30.33 23.92
C ASP A 114 -21.83 -29.04 23.54
N PRO A 115 -21.96 -28.56 22.29
CA PRO A 115 -21.23 -27.39 21.81
C PRO A 115 -21.72 -26.07 22.45
N LEU A 116 -22.91 -26.05 23.06
CA LEU A 116 -23.39 -24.84 23.74
C LEU A 116 -22.62 -24.57 25.03
N ILE A 117 -22.20 -25.61 25.75
CA ILE A 117 -21.37 -25.46 26.95
C ILE A 117 -20.00 -24.86 26.59
N THR A 118 -19.37 -25.36 25.52
CA THR A 118 -18.09 -24.81 25.01
C THR A 118 -18.26 -23.36 24.53
N TYR A 119 -19.41 -23.03 23.92
CA TYR A 119 -19.73 -21.66 23.52
C TYR A 119 -19.87 -20.71 24.72
N ASP A 120 -20.57 -21.13 25.77
CA ASP A 120 -20.73 -20.33 26.99
C ASP A 120 -19.39 -20.16 27.73
N GLU A 121 -18.54 -21.19 27.73
CA GLU A 121 -17.14 -21.09 28.20
C GLU A 121 -16.36 -20.04 27.41
N ALA A 122 -16.49 -20.02 26.08
CA ALA A 122 -15.85 -19.03 25.21
C ALA A 122 -16.33 -17.60 25.53
N CYS A 123 -17.64 -17.42 25.76
CA CYS A 123 -18.21 -16.14 26.18
C CYS A 123 -17.66 -15.68 27.53
N ALA A 124 -17.51 -16.59 28.51
CA ALA A 124 -16.91 -16.28 29.81
C ALA A 124 -15.42 -15.91 29.68
N ALA A 125 -14.66 -16.65 28.86
CA ALA A 125 -13.27 -16.32 28.58
C ALA A 125 -13.11 -14.93 27.95
N MET A 126 -13.94 -14.61 26.95
CA MET A 126 -13.93 -13.30 26.29
C MET A 126 -14.28 -12.18 27.27
N ALA A 127 -15.31 -12.36 28.11
CA ALA A 127 -15.72 -11.38 29.11
C ALA A 127 -14.67 -11.17 30.21
N ALA A 128 -13.87 -12.21 30.51
CA ALA A 128 -12.71 -12.12 31.40
C ALA A 128 -11.48 -11.43 30.76
N GLY A 129 -11.54 -11.08 29.47
CA GLY A 129 -10.43 -10.49 28.72
C GLY A 129 -9.42 -11.50 28.17
N ASP A 130 -9.70 -12.80 28.27
CA ASP A 130 -8.86 -13.88 27.74
C ASP A 130 -9.22 -14.16 26.27
N SER A 131 -8.85 -13.22 25.40
CA SER A 131 -9.19 -13.22 23.97
C SER A 131 -8.60 -14.42 23.22
N GLU A 132 -7.42 -14.90 23.60
CA GLU A 132 -6.78 -16.04 22.93
C GLU A 132 -7.55 -17.33 23.22
N GLN A 133 -7.90 -17.57 24.49
CA GLN A 133 -8.69 -18.74 24.86
C GLN A 133 -10.09 -18.69 24.27
N ALA A 134 -10.75 -17.52 24.30
CA ALA A 134 -12.06 -17.33 23.70
C ALA A 134 -12.04 -17.66 22.20
N ARG A 135 -11.04 -17.19 21.46
CA ARG A 135 -10.86 -17.49 20.03
C ARG A 135 -10.76 -19.01 19.79
N LYS A 136 -9.93 -19.72 20.55
CA LYS A 136 -9.76 -21.18 20.42
C LYS A 136 -11.09 -21.91 20.64
N LEU A 137 -11.83 -21.55 21.69
CA LEU A 137 -13.12 -22.17 22.01
C LEU A 137 -14.19 -21.84 20.96
N PHE A 138 -14.31 -20.60 20.49
CA PHE A 138 -15.25 -20.26 19.41
C PHE A 138 -14.90 -20.97 18.09
N GLN A 139 -13.62 -21.11 17.75
CA GLN A 139 -13.18 -21.89 16.59
C GLN A 139 -13.56 -23.37 16.74
N GLN A 140 -13.42 -23.94 17.93
CA GLN A 140 -13.87 -25.30 18.19
C GLN A 140 -15.39 -25.43 17.96
N VAL A 141 -16.19 -24.49 18.46
CA VAL A 141 -17.65 -24.50 18.30
C VAL A 141 -18.08 -24.27 16.84
N SER A 142 -17.37 -23.43 16.08
CA SER A 142 -17.71 -23.14 14.68
C SER A 142 -17.54 -24.34 13.74
N LEU A 143 -16.74 -25.33 14.15
CA LEU A 143 -16.55 -26.60 13.45
C LEU A 143 -17.63 -27.63 13.75
N THR A 144 -18.53 -27.37 14.71
CA THR A 144 -19.56 -28.32 15.12
C THR A 144 -20.74 -28.35 14.14
N GLY A 145 -21.51 -29.45 14.19
CA GLY A 145 -22.74 -29.59 13.38
C GLY A 145 -23.95 -28.79 13.91
N ASN A 146 -23.85 -28.17 15.09
CA ASN A 146 -24.94 -27.38 15.67
C ASN A 146 -24.98 -26.00 15.02
N THR A 147 -25.96 -25.78 14.14
CA THR A 147 -26.11 -24.54 13.37
C THR A 147 -26.22 -23.29 14.26
N VAL A 148 -26.91 -23.38 15.40
CA VAL A 148 -27.10 -22.23 16.30
C VAL A 148 -25.80 -21.84 16.99
N ALA A 149 -25.11 -22.83 17.58
CA ALA A 149 -23.83 -22.60 18.26
C ALA A 149 -22.75 -22.11 17.27
N LYS A 150 -22.73 -22.70 16.07
CA LYS A 150 -21.84 -22.30 14.96
C LYS A 150 -22.09 -20.86 14.52
N LEU A 151 -23.34 -20.48 14.28
CA LEU A 151 -23.73 -19.12 13.88
C LEU A 151 -23.24 -18.09 14.89
N ARG A 152 -23.48 -18.32 16.18
CA ARG A 152 -23.06 -17.41 17.25
C ARG A 152 -21.57 -17.34 17.42
N SER A 153 -20.87 -18.46 17.23
CA SER A 153 -19.41 -18.50 17.32
C SER A 153 -18.76 -17.68 16.21
N HIS A 154 -19.26 -17.78 14.97
CA HIS A 154 -18.81 -16.90 13.88
C HIS A 154 -19.07 -15.43 14.20
N TYR A 155 -20.26 -15.09 14.71
CA TYR A 155 -20.56 -13.71 15.11
C TYR A 155 -19.56 -13.17 16.16
N ASN A 156 -19.33 -13.94 17.23
CA ASN A 156 -18.41 -13.54 18.30
C ASN A 156 -16.94 -13.53 17.87
N LEU A 157 -16.50 -14.44 16.96
CA LEU A 157 -15.16 -14.38 16.37
C LEU A 157 -14.96 -13.07 15.61
N GLY A 158 -15.95 -12.64 14.83
CA GLY A 158 -15.89 -11.35 14.13
C GLY A 158 -15.78 -10.16 15.09
N CYS A 159 -16.52 -10.17 16.19
CA CYS A 159 -16.40 -9.15 17.24
C CYS A 159 -15.01 -9.15 17.90
N LEU A 160 -14.46 -10.33 18.20
CA LEU A 160 -13.14 -10.48 18.83
C LEU A 160 -12.03 -9.96 17.91
N ASP A 161 -12.09 -10.28 16.61
CA ASP A 161 -11.16 -9.77 15.60
C ASP A 161 -11.21 -8.25 15.48
N ALA A 162 -12.42 -7.68 15.41
CA ALA A 162 -12.63 -6.24 15.33
C ALA A 162 -12.11 -5.51 16.59
N ASP A 163 -12.39 -6.05 17.78
CA ASP A 163 -11.89 -5.50 19.04
C ASP A 163 -10.36 -5.59 19.14
N SER A 164 -9.78 -6.70 18.65
CA SER A 164 -8.32 -6.88 18.61
C SER A 164 -7.63 -5.87 17.68
N ALA A 165 -8.22 -5.65 16.49
CA ALA A 165 -7.76 -4.61 15.57
C ALA A 165 -7.85 -3.21 16.21
N ARG A 166 -8.96 -2.90 16.87
CA ARG A 166 -9.12 -1.61 17.58
C ARG A 166 -8.06 -1.44 18.67
N GLN A 167 -7.77 -2.48 19.45
CA GLN A 167 -6.74 -2.41 20.48
C GLN A 167 -5.35 -2.15 19.90
N LYS A 168 -5.01 -2.79 18.78
CA LYS A 168 -3.73 -2.58 18.07
C LYS A 168 -3.61 -1.17 17.49
N LEU A 169 -4.69 -0.66 16.89
CA LEU A 169 -4.74 0.69 16.31
C LEU A 169 -4.72 1.81 17.37
N GLY A 170 -5.10 1.51 18.61
CA GLY A 170 -5.09 2.48 19.70
C GLY A 170 -6.16 3.58 19.56
N ALA A 171 -5.91 4.72 20.20
CA ALA A 171 -6.84 5.85 20.22
C ALA A 171 -6.84 6.67 18.92
N ASP A 172 -5.72 6.65 18.19
CA ASP A 172 -5.55 7.33 16.90
C ASP A 172 -5.13 6.31 15.83
N PRO A 173 -6.10 5.64 15.18
CA PRO A 173 -5.82 4.67 14.12
C PRO A 173 -5.00 5.25 12.97
N ALA A 174 -5.12 6.56 12.69
CA ALA A 174 -4.40 7.22 11.61
C ALA A 174 -2.88 7.27 11.86
N ALA A 175 -2.45 7.22 13.12
CA ALA A 175 -1.04 7.28 13.50
C ALA A 175 -0.31 5.93 13.44
N ALA A 176 -1.02 4.82 13.20
CA ALA A 176 -0.38 3.52 13.00
C ALA A 176 0.59 3.57 11.81
N VAL A 177 1.70 2.83 11.87
CA VAL A 177 2.72 2.70 10.82
C VAL A 177 3.23 1.25 10.75
N GLY A 178 3.76 0.85 9.59
CA GLY A 178 4.41 -0.46 9.40
C GLY A 178 3.51 -1.66 9.74
N GLU A 179 4.10 -2.66 10.40
CA GLU A 179 3.45 -3.94 10.76
C GLU A 179 2.10 -3.78 11.49
N VAL A 180 1.95 -2.72 12.30
CA VAL A 180 0.69 -2.48 13.03
C VAL A 180 -0.48 -2.24 12.07
N ARG A 181 -0.24 -1.56 10.94
CA ARG A 181 -1.27 -1.35 9.91
C ARG A 181 -1.70 -2.67 9.29
N GLU A 182 -0.72 -3.48 8.89
CA GLU A 182 -0.92 -4.76 8.23
C GLU A 182 -1.67 -5.75 9.12
N GLU A 183 -1.19 -5.95 10.35
CA GLU A 183 -1.85 -6.85 11.32
C GLU A 183 -3.28 -6.40 11.64
N SER A 184 -3.50 -5.09 11.75
CA SER A 184 -4.83 -4.54 12.02
C SER A 184 -5.78 -4.76 10.85
N LEU A 185 -5.32 -4.57 9.60
CA LEU A 185 -6.09 -4.88 8.41
C LEU A 185 -6.42 -6.37 8.31
N GLN A 186 -5.46 -7.25 8.58
CA GLN A 186 -5.69 -8.70 8.59
C GLN A 186 -6.78 -9.11 9.58
N LEU A 187 -6.76 -8.53 10.79
CA LEU A 187 -7.81 -8.74 11.79
C LEU A 187 -9.17 -8.22 11.31
N LEU A 188 -9.24 -7.01 10.74
CA LEU A 188 -10.50 -6.47 10.21
C LEU A 188 -11.05 -7.30 9.05
N LEU A 189 -10.19 -7.79 8.16
CA LEU A 189 -10.57 -8.69 7.06
C LEU A 189 -11.03 -10.07 7.58
N SER A 190 -10.40 -10.57 8.65
CA SER A 190 -10.88 -11.76 9.34
C SER A 190 -12.28 -11.54 9.91
N ALA A 191 -12.55 -10.39 10.55
CA ALA A 191 -13.88 -10.05 11.04
C ALA A 191 -14.93 -10.00 9.92
N VAL A 192 -14.59 -9.40 8.77
CA VAL A 192 -15.44 -9.40 7.56
C VAL A 192 -15.80 -10.82 7.13
N ARG A 193 -14.82 -11.73 7.07
CA ARG A 193 -15.04 -13.14 6.73
C ARG A 193 -15.99 -13.83 7.71
N GLU A 194 -15.82 -13.60 9.00
CA GLU A 194 -16.67 -14.20 10.03
C GLU A 194 -18.12 -13.70 9.96
N TYR A 195 -18.35 -12.39 9.76
CA TYR A 195 -19.72 -11.88 9.55
C TYR A 195 -20.35 -12.40 8.26
N ARG A 196 -19.57 -12.58 7.18
CA ARG A 196 -20.07 -13.26 5.97
C ARG A 196 -20.50 -14.69 6.27
N ASN A 197 -19.76 -15.44 7.10
CA ASN A 197 -20.15 -16.79 7.53
C ASN A 197 -21.49 -16.80 8.29
N VAL A 198 -21.72 -15.81 9.16
CA VAL A 198 -23.02 -15.63 9.83
C VAL A 198 -24.14 -15.42 8.81
N LEU A 199 -23.94 -14.57 7.80
CA LEU A 199 -24.94 -14.27 6.78
C LEU A 199 -25.20 -15.44 5.83
N ARG A 200 -24.23 -16.35 5.62
CA ARG A 200 -24.45 -17.61 4.90
C ARG A 200 -25.39 -18.55 5.67
N LEU A 201 -25.28 -18.58 7.01
CA LEU A 201 -26.12 -19.42 7.88
C LEU A 201 -27.50 -18.80 8.13
N GLN A 202 -27.55 -17.47 8.33
CA GLN A 202 -28.78 -16.70 8.55
C GLN A 202 -28.71 -15.40 7.73
N PRO A 203 -29.26 -15.42 6.50
CA PRO A 203 -29.19 -14.26 5.60
C PRO A 203 -29.72 -12.96 6.19
N ASN A 204 -30.75 -13.03 7.05
CA ASN A 204 -31.42 -11.87 7.65
C ASN A 204 -30.90 -11.51 9.06
N HIS A 205 -29.67 -11.87 9.42
CA HIS A 205 -29.11 -11.49 10.72
C HIS A 205 -28.81 -9.97 10.76
N PRO A 206 -29.55 -9.16 11.56
CA PRO A 206 -29.45 -7.71 11.49
C PRO A 206 -28.08 -7.19 11.95
N ASP A 207 -27.57 -7.72 13.07
CA ASP A 207 -26.31 -7.21 13.65
C ASP A 207 -25.08 -7.57 12.82
N ALA A 208 -25.01 -8.79 12.26
CA ALA A 208 -23.94 -9.19 11.36
C ALA A 208 -23.90 -8.34 10.08
N ARG A 209 -25.07 -8.00 9.49
CA ARG A 209 -25.14 -7.05 8.36
C ARG A 209 -24.62 -5.68 8.76
N HIS A 210 -25.07 -5.16 9.90
CA HIS A 210 -24.66 -3.86 10.40
C HIS A 210 -23.14 -3.79 10.65
N ASN A 211 -22.59 -4.77 11.38
CA ASN A 211 -21.17 -4.81 11.73
C ASN A 211 -20.28 -5.03 10.50
N LEU A 212 -20.74 -5.83 9.52
CA LEU A 212 -20.03 -6.01 8.25
C LEU A 212 -19.86 -4.68 7.49
N GLU A 213 -20.95 -3.93 7.32
CA GLU A 213 -20.90 -2.64 6.62
C GLU A 213 -20.10 -1.59 7.38
N LEU A 214 -20.18 -1.63 8.72
CA LEU A 214 -19.38 -0.79 9.59
C LEU A 214 -17.88 -1.06 9.42
N ILE A 215 -17.44 -2.33 9.48
CA ILE A 215 -16.03 -2.68 9.35
C ILE A 215 -15.51 -2.32 7.96
N ARG A 216 -16.29 -2.58 6.89
CA ARG A 216 -15.92 -2.17 5.52
C ARG A 216 -15.72 -0.67 5.40
N SER A 217 -16.65 0.11 5.95
CA SER A 217 -16.56 1.57 5.96
C SER A 217 -15.36 2.05 6.78
N PHE A 218 -15.07 1.38 7.90
CA PHE A 218 -13.93 1.69 8.75
C PHE A 218 -12.59 1.38 8.07
N ILE A 219 -12.43 0.20 7.45
CA ILE A 219 -11.23 -0.17 6.67
C ILE A 219 -10.95 0.89 5.61
N LYS A 220 -11.96 1.24 4.79
CA LYS A 220 -11.81 2.26 3.75
C LYS A 220 -11.40 3.62 4.32
N HIS A 221 -11.97 4.01 5.45
CA HIS A 221 -11.66 5.28 6.10
C HIS A 221 -10.22 5.33 6.62
N ILE A 222 -9.76 4.29 7.34
CA ILE A 222 -8.40 4.27 7.90
C ILE A 222 -7.34 4.16 6.80
N GLN A 223 -7.57 3.37 5.75
CA GLN A 223 -6.67 3.29 4.60
C GLN A 223 -6.54 4.66 3.93
N SER A 224 -7.66 5.34 3.67
CA SER A 224 -7.61 6.71 3.10
C SER A 224 -6.86 7.71 3.99
N GLN A 225 -6.91 7.56 5.32
CA GLN A 225 -6.15 8.40 6.24
C GLN A 225 -4.65 8.06 6.20
N TRP A 226 -4.31 6.78 6.14
CA TRP A 226 -2.92 6.34 5.99
C TRP A 226 -2.32 6.82 4.67
N ASP A 227 -3.03 6.65 3.56
CA ASP A 227 -2.58 7.12 2.25
C ASP A 227 -2.32 8.63 2.24
N GLU A 228 -3.20 9.43 2.84
CA GLU A 228 -2.99 10.88 2.91
C GLU A 228 -1.80 11.25 3.81
N ARG A 229 -1.61 10.56 4.93
CA ARG A 229 -0.45 10.80 5.80
C ARG A 229 0.85 10.38 5.14
N ASP A 230 0.86 9.27 4.42
CA ASP A 230 2.04 8.79 3.71
C ASP A 230 2.36 9.71 2.53
N ARG A 231 1.35 10.23 1.81
CA ARG A 231 1.54 11.31 0.84
C ARG A 231 2.12 12.55 1.50
N GLN A 232 1.53 13.03 2.59
CA GLN A 232 2.03 14.22 3.29
C GLN A 232 3.47 14.03 3.77
N ARG A 233 3.78 12.86 4.33
CA ARG A 233 5.14 12.48 4.71
C ARG A 233 6.08 12.54 3.49
N ALA A 234 5.69 11.93 2.37
CA ALA A 234 6.49 11.97 1.15
C ALA A 234 6.70 13.41 0.64
N ARG A 235 5.69 14.28 0.73
CA ARG A 235 5.81 15.70 0.38
C ARG A 235 6.82 16.41 1.28
N ASP A 236 6.87 16.07 2.57
CA ASP A 236 7.72 16.74 3.55
C ASP A 236 9.16 16.19 3.58
N GLU A 237 9.32 14.87 3.43
CA GLU A 237 10.60 14.16 3.60
C GLU A 237 11.40 14.00 2.30
N LEU A 238 10.75 13.82 1.14
CA LEU A 238 11.47 13.57 -0.11
C LEU A 238 11.98 14.87 -0.72
N ASP A 239 13.21 14.85 -1.25
CA ASP A 239 13.72 15.93 -2.10
C ASP A 239 12.99 15.98 -3.47
N LEU A 240 13.33 16.97 -4.31
CA LEU A 240 12.70 17.13 -5.62
C LEU A 240 12.85 15.88 -6.53
N LEU A 241 14.05 15.30 -6.59
CA LEU A 241 14.36 14.19 -7.49
C LEU A 241 13.72 12.90 -6.99
N GLN A 242 13.80 12.64 -5.69
CA GLN A 242 13.14 11.52 -5.03
C GLN A 242 11.62 11.60 -5.18
N PHE A 243 11.03 12.78 -4.98
CA PHE A 243 9.60 12.99 -5.15
C PHE A 243 9.14 12.80 -6.61
N LEU A 244 9.93 13.29 -7.58
CA LEU A 244 9.68 13.05 -8.99
C LEU A 244 9.77 11.57 -9.35
N LYS A 245 10.81 10.87 -8.88
CA LYS A 245 10.99 9.43 -9.08
C LYS A 245 9.80 8.65 -8.51
N LYS A 246 9.37 8.98 -7.28
CA LYS A 246 8.16 8.39 -6.68
C LYS A 246 6.92 8.63 -7.55
N THR A 247 6.71 9.85 -8.02
CA THR A 247 5.56 10.21 -8.88
C THR A 247 5.57 9.43 -10.20
N GLU A 248 6.75 9.20 -10.79
CA GLU A 248 6.89 8.34 -11.97
C GLU A 248 6.56 6.88 -11.68
N THR A 249 7.05 6.33 -10.56
CA THR A 249 6.73 4.96 -10.13
C THR A 249 5.22 4.80 -9.90
N ASP A 250 4.60 5.70 -9.14
CA ASP A 250 3.15 5.68 -8.89
C ASP A 250 2.36 5.72 -10.22
N GLN A 251 2.83 6.48 -11.22
CA GLN A 251 2.22 6.55 -12.55
C GLN A 251 2.39 5.25 -13.34
N ASP A 252 3.54 4.59 -13.21
CA ASP A 252 3.85 3.29 -13.80
C ASP A 252 2.94 2.19 -13.23
N ASP A 253 2.75 2.17 -11.91
CA ASP A 253 1.88 1.20 -11.23
C ASP A 253 0.41 1.36 -11.65
N LEU A 254 -0.07 2.61 -11.73
CA LEU A 254 -1.43 2.89 -12.22
C LEU A 254 -1.62 2.43 -13.68
N GLN A 255 -0.61 2.63 -14.52
CA GLN A 255 -0.65 2.17 -15.90
C GLN A 255 -0.71 0.63 -15.97
N GLN A 256 0.15 -0.06 -15.21
CA GLN A 256 0.17 -1.53 -15.15
C GLN A 256 -1.18 -2.08 -14.69
N ARG A 257 -1.73 -1.55 -13.58
CA ARG A 257 -3.05 -1.98 -13.08
C ARG A 257 -4.14 -1.74 -14.11
N THR A 258 -4.12 -0.60 -14.80
CA THR A 258 -5.07 -0.29 -15.87
C THR A 258 -4.98 -1.31 -17.01
N GLN A 259 -3.78 -1.72 -17.41
CA GLN A 259 -3.57 -2.73 -18.45
C GLN A 259 -4.09 -4.11 -18.02
N THR A 260 -3.80 -4.54 -16.79
CA THR A 260 -4.31 -5.80 -16.23
C THR A 260 -5.84 -5.81 -16.20
N THR A 261 -6.46 -4.76 -15.65
CA THR A 261 -7.93 -4.60 -15.62
C THR A 261 -8.53 -4.46 -17.02
N ALA A 262 -7.78 -3.92 -17.99
CA ALA A 262 -8.25 -3.82 -19.37
C ALA A 262 -8.42 -5.20 -20.03
N ALA A 263 -7.59 -6.19 -19.66
CA ALA A 263 -7.64 -7.55 -20.18
C ALA A 263 -8.80 -8.38 -19.61
N GLU A 264 -9.33 -7.98 -18.45
CA GLU A 264 -10.48 -8.64 -17.83
C GLU A 264 -11.77 -8.45 -18.65
N PRO A 265 -12.67 -9.47 -18.69
CA PRO A 265 -13.97 -9.33 -19.33
C PRO A 265 -14.83 -8.27 -18.64
N GLU A 266 -15.73 -7.64 -19.39
CA GLU A 266 -16.58 -6.59 -18.83
C GLU A 266 -17.48 -7.14 -17.71
N SER A 267 -17.24 -6.67 -16.48
CA SER A 267 -17.94 -7.08 -15.27
C SER A 267 -18.23 -5.87 -14.38
N TRP A 268 -19.12 -6.03 -13.40
CA TRP A 268 -19.36 -4.97 -12.41
C TRP A 268 -18.09 -4.68 -11.58
N SER A 269 -17.34 -5.72 -11.23
CA SER A 269 -16.10 -5.58 -10.47
C SER A 269 -15.04 -4.82 -11.26
N ARG A 270 -14.86 -5.14 -12.55
CA ARG A 270 -13.98 -4.38 -13.46
C ARG A 270 -14.34 -2.89 -13.49
N ARG A 271 -15.64 -2.55 -13.56
CA ARG A 271 -16.09 -1.14 -13.53
C ARG A 271 -15.77 -0.45 -12.20
N LYS A 272 -15.88 -1.16 -11.07
CA LYS A 272 -15.50 -0.66 -9.75
C LYS A 272 -14.00 -0.36 -9.70
N VAL A 273 -13.16 -1.30 -10.14
CA VAL A 273 -11.70 -1.13 -10.19
C VAL A 273 -11.32 0.04 -11.09
N LEU A 274 -11.95 0.22 -12.25
CA LEU A 274 -11.69 1.36 -13.13
C LEU A 274 -12.04 2.72 -12.49
N LEU A 275 -13.11 2.79 -11.68
CA LEU A 275 -13.42 4.00 -10.89
C LEU A 275 -12.37 4.27 -9.81
N GLU A 276 -11.89 3.22 -9.14
CA GLU A 276 -10.85 3.31 -8.12
C GLU A 276 -9.52 3.78 -8.75
N LEU A 277 -9.14 3.24 -9.91
CA LEU A 277 -8.00 3.69 -10.70
C LEU A 277 -8.16 5.15 -11.16
N GLY A 278 -9.34 5.55 -11.62
CA GLY A 278 -9.62 6.95 -11.98
C GLY A 278 -9.48 7.90 -10.79
N THR A 279 -9.88 7.46 -9.60
CA THR A 279 -9.71 8.23 -8.35
C THR A 279 -8.23 8.34 -7.97
N ALA A 280 -7.48 7.24 -8.05
CA ALA A 280 -6.05 7.22 -7.76
C ALA A 280 -5.25 8.09 -8.76
N GLN A 281 -5.61 8.05 -10.04
CA GLN A 281 -5.00 8.89 -11.08
C GLN A 281 -5.23 10.39 -10.82
N HIS A 282 -6.41 10.78 -10.34
CA HIS A 282 -6.68 12.16 -9.93
C HIS A 282 -5.91 12.54 -8.66
N ALA A 283 -5.74 11.63 -7.69
CA ALA A 283 -4.92 11.89 -6.51
C ALA A 283 -3.45 12.12 -6.90
N LEU A 284 -2.90 11.29 -7.80
CA LEU A 284 -1.53 11.48 -8.30
C LEU A 284 -1.36 12.81 -9.05
N GLN A 285 -2.35 13.23 -9.83
CA GLN A 285 -2.35 14.54 -10.49
C GLN A 285 -2.19 15.69 -9.47
N GLN A 286 -2.81 15.60 -8.29
CA GLN A 286 -2.71 16.63 -7.25
C GLN A 286 -1.29 16.75 -6.68
N GLU A 287 -0.50 15.67 -6.70
CA GLU A 287 0.89 15.71 -6.25
C GLU A 287 1.79 16.58 -7.15
N LEU A 288 1.38 16.83 -8.40
CA LEU A 288 2.13 17.70 -9.31
C LEU A 288 2.18 19.17 -8.84
N ASP A 289 1.24 19.62 -8.02
CA ASP A 289 1.31 20.95 -7.41
C ASP A 289 2.46 21.02 -6.39
N THR A 290 2.68 19.96 -5.61
CA THR A 290 3.82 19.86 -4.69
C THR A 290 5.13 19.76 -5.48
N LEU A 291 5.17 18.92 -6.51
CA LEU A 291 6.34 18.81 -7.40
C LEU A 291 6.71 20.17 -7.99
N ARG A 292 5.71 20.94 -8.44
CA ARG A 292 5.89 22.31 -8.95
C ARG A 292 6.49 23.24 -7.89
N GLN A 293 6.00 23.19 -6.66
CA GLN A 293 6.53 24.01 -5.56
C GLN A 293 7.98 23.67 -5.24
N LYS A 294 8.31 22.37 -5.15
CA LYS A 294 9.68 21.89 -4.93
C LYS A 294 10.61 22.33 -6.08
N LEU A 295 10.16 22.23 -7.33
CA LEU A 295 10.92 22.69 -8.49
C LEU A 295 11.23 24.19 -8.41
N ILE A 296 10.23 25.02 -8.11
CA ILE A 296 10.42 26.47 -7.97
C ILE A 296 11.39 26.78 -6.83
N ALA A 297 11.26 26.08 -5.69
CA ALA A 297 12.17 26.26 -4.55
C ALA A 297 13.62 25.90 -4.92
N GLU A 298 13.84 24.77 -5.60
CA GLU A 298 15.16 24.33 -6.06
C GLU A 298 15.76 25.33 -7.06
N LEU A 299 14.97 25.78 -8.03
CA LEU A 299 15.35 26.80 -9.01
C LEU A 299 15.58 28.18 -8.38
N GLN A 300 15.08 28.45 -7.17
CA GLN A 300 15.41 29.67 -6.44
C GLN A 300 16.66 29.51 -5.57
N GLN A 301 16.86 28.36 -4.94
CA GLN A 301 18.03 28.05 -4.11
C GLN A 301 19.32 27.95 -4.93
N SER A 302 19.23 27.38 -6.14
CA SER A 302 20.34 27.32 -7.09
C SER A 302 20.69 28.68 -7.72
N ALA A 303 20.05 29.78 -7.31
CA ALA A 303 20.43 31.11 -7.79
C ALA A 303 21.72 31.53 -7.07
N PRO A 304 22.80 31.90 -7.78
CA PRO A 304 24.05 32.28 -7.14
C PRO A 304 23.77 33.41 -6.13
N GLY A 305 23.86 33.07 -4.85
CA GLY A 305 23.49 33.96 -3.74
C GLY A 305 24.44 35.15 -3.55
N ASN A 306 25.53 35.20 -4.32
CA ASN A 306 26.44 36.32 -4.29
C ASN A 306 25.97 37.40 -5.28
N PRO A 307 25.63 38.62 -4.81
CA PRO A 307 25.44 39.73 -5.72
C PRO A 307 26.70 39.87 -6.59
N PRO A 308 26.55 40.11 -7.91
CA PRO A 308 27.70 40.22 -8.80
C PRO A 308 28.67 41.26 -8.25
N ALA A 309 29.96 40.93 -8.23
CA ALA A 309 30.98 41.86 -7.79
C ALA A 309 30.88 43.13 -8.65
N PRO A 310 30.94 44.34 -8.05
CA PRO A 310 30.83 45.58 -8.80
C PRO A 310 31.96 45.67 -9.84
N GLY A 311 31.63 45.53 -11.13
CA GLY A 311 32.56 45.62 -12.26
C GLY A 311 32.54 44.45 -13.26
N THR A 312 31.81 43.35 -12.99
CA THR A 312 31.57 42.30 -14.00
C THR A 312 30.53 42.75 -15.03
N ASP A 313 30.79 42.56 -16.33
CA ASP A 313 29.90 42.92 -17.45
C ASP A 313 28.45 42.49 -17.21
N ASP A 314 27.54 43.47 -17.06
CA ASP A 314 26.11 43.27 -16.79
C ASP A 314 25.41 42.40 -17.86
N ASP A 315 25.96 42.36 -19.08
CA ASP A 315 25.39 41.64 -20.21
C ASP A 315 25.45 40.11 -20.07
N ALA A 316 26.52 39.55 -19.48
CA ALA A 316 26.67 38.10 -19.34
C ALA A 316 25.72 37.54 -18.26
N ALA A 317 25.66 38.22 -17.11
CA ALA A 317 24.72 37.89 -16.04
C ALA A 317 23.26 38.05 -16.50
N GLY A 318 22.96 39.07 -17.32
CA GLY A 318 21.64 39.26 -17.92
C GLY A 318 21.22 38.10 -18.81
N ARG A 319 22.11 37.64 -19.70
CA ARG A 319 21.85 36.48 -20.58
C ARG A 319 21.60 35.19 -19.79
N GLN A 320 22.40 34.94 -18.75
CA GLN A 320 22.23 33.74 -17.92
C GLN A 320 20.90 33.76 -17.15
N ARG A 321 20.49 34.92 -16.62
CA ARG A 321 19.18 35.08 -15.97
C ARG A 321 18.02 34.87 -16.94
N ALA A 322 18.12 35.39 -18.16
CA ALA A 322 17.11 35.19 -19.19
C ALA A 322 16.98 33.72 -19.62
N ALA A 323 18.11 33.05 -19.87
CA ALA A 323 18.14 31.63 -20.21
C ALA A 323 17.56 30.76 -19.07
N ARG A 324 17.86 31.10 -17.81
CA ARG A 324 17.29 30.42 -16.64
C ARG A 324 15.78 30.60 -16.55
N ALA A 325 15.27 31.81 -16.77
CA ALA A 325 13.83 32.07 -16.76
C ALA A 325 13.10 31.33 -17.88
N GLU A 326 13.74 31.17 -19.05
CA GLU A 326 13.21 30.36 -20.15
C GLU A 326 13.19 28.87 -19.80
N ALA A 327 14.28 28.35 -19.21
CA ALA A 327 14.34 26.98 -18.72
C ALA A 327 13.27 26.70 -17.65
N GLU A 328 13.11 27.59 -16.66
CA GLU A 328 12.06 27.50 -15.65
C GLU A 328 10.67 27.39 -16.30
N LYS A 329 10.38 28.23 -17.29
CA LYS A 329 9.10 28.19 -18.02
C LYS A 329 8.87 26.85 -18.73
N LEU A 330 9.90 26.29 -19.36
CA LEU A 330 9.81 24.99 -20.04
C LEU A 330 9.57 23.85 -19.05
N LEU A 331 10.26 23.82 -17.91
CA LEU A 331 10.08 22.81 -16.88
C LEU A 331 8.67 22.87 -16.26
N LEU A 332 8.18 24.08 -15.99
CA LEU A 332 6.80 24.29 -15.52
C LEU A 332 5.77 23.88 -16.56
N GLN A 333 6.07 24.02 -17.85
CA GLN A 333 5.21 23.54 -18.93
C GLN A 333 5.13 22.01 -18.95
N LEU A 334 6.25 21.30 -18.78
CA LEU A 334 6.26 19.83 -18.69
C LEU A 334 5.37 19.31 -17.54
N ILE A 335 5.45 19.93 -16.36
CA ILE A 335 4.57 19.56 -15.23
C ILE A 335 3.10 19.80 -15.59
N ALA A 336 2.79 20.92 -16.24
CA ALA A 336 1.42 21.24 -16.65
C ALA A 336 0.88 20.29 -17.74
N ASP A 337 1.73 19.87 -18.68
CA ASP A 337 1.40 18.87 -19.70
C ASP A 337 1.15 17.49 -19.07
N ALA A 338 2.03 17.06 -18.15
CA ALA A 338 1.84 15.83 -17.38
C ALA A 338 0.50 15.85 -16.62
N GLY A 339 0.18 16.95 -15.94
CA GLY A 339 -1.08 17.09 -15.20
C GLY A 339 -2.32 17.05 -16.08
N ARG A 340 -2.28 17.64 -17.28
CA ARG A 340 -3.38 17.52 -18.26
C ARG A 340 -3.58 16.07 -18.68
N ARG A 341 -2.50 15.38 -19.03
CA ARG A 341 -2.55 13.97 -19.47
C ARG A 341 -3.03 13.03 -18.37
N MET A 342 -2.65 13.26 -17.11
CA MET A 342 -3.19 12.54 -15.96
C MET A 342 -4.70 12.80 -15.77
N GLN A 343 -5.16 14.03 -15.98
CA GLN A 343 -6.58 14.37 -15.93
C GLN A 343 -7.38 13.68 -17.05
N ASP A 344 -6.83 13.66 -18.26
CA ASP A 344 -7.42 12.96 -19.40
C ASP A 344 -7.50 11.45 -19.10
N ALA A 345 -6.43 10.85 -18.58
CA ALA A 345 -6.42 9.45 -18.15
C ALA A 345 -7.51 9.14 -17.11
N ALA A 346 -7.63 9.97 -16.06
CA ALA A 346 -8.67 9.80 -15.05
C ALA A 346 -10.08 9.91 -15.65
N THR A 347 -10.27 10.82 -16.62
CA THR A 347 -11.54 11.01 -17.33
C THR A 347 -11.89 9.79 -18.18
N GLU A 348 -10.93 9.25 -18.93
CA GLU A 348 -11.10 8.06 -19.78
C GLU A 348 -11.35 6.78 -18.93
N LEU A 349 -10.67 6.64 -17.78
CA LEU A 349 -10.93 5.55 -16.82
C LEU A 349 -12.37 5.57 -16.31
N ASN A 350 -12.88 6.75 -15.94
CA ASN A 350 -14.27 6.93 -15.52
C ASN A 350 -15.28 6.63 -16.65
N GLN A 351 -14.87 6.84 -17.91
CA GLN A 351 -15.65 6.48 -19.09
C GLN A 351 -15.46 5.02 -19.54
N GLN A 352 -14.65 4.23 -18.81
CA GLN A 352 -14.30 2.85 -19.11
C GLN A 352 -13.54 2.66 -20.43
N ASN A 353 -12.90 3.72 -20.95
CA ASN A 353 -12.07 3.68 -22.15
C ASN A 353 -10.60 3.42 -21.79
N THR A 354 -10.30 2.17 -21.46
CA THR A 354 -8.98 1.76 -20.97
C THR A 354 -7.85 2.00 -21.97
N LYS A 355 -8.12 1.93 -23.28
CA LYS A 355 -7.10 2.17 -24.31
C LYS A 355 -6.63 3.62 -24.31
N SER A 356 -7.57 4.56 -24.36
CA SER A 356 -7.23 6.00 -24.31
C SER A 356 -6.62 6.38 -22.97
N ALA A 357 -7.11 5.80 -21.86
CA ALA A 357 -6.50 5.99 -20.55
C ALA A 357 -5.03 5.58 -20.53
N VAL A 358 -4.69 4.38 -21.01
CA VAL A 358 -3.29 3.91 -21.07
C VAL A 358 -2.43 4.81 -21.94
N THR A 359 -2.92 5.28 -23.09
CA THR A 359 -2.18 6.24 -23.91
C THR A 359 -1.91 7.54 -23.16
N ALA A 360 -2.91 8.12 -22.51
CA ALA A 360 -2.74 9.35 -21.73
C ALA A 360 -1.78 9.14 -20.53
N GLN A 361 -1.82 7.98 -19.86
CA GLN A 361 -0.87 7.60 -18.81
C GLN A 361 0.56 7.50 -19.34
N GLN A 362 0.77 6.84 -20.48
CA GLN A 362 2.08 6.75 -21.14
C GLN A 362 2.64 8.11 -21.50
N GLU A 363 1.80 8.99 -22.02
CA GLU A 363 2.20 10.35 -22.35
C GLU A 363 2.51 11.17 -21.09
N ALA A 364 1.71 11.08 -20.02
CA ALA A 364 1.99 11.77 -18.76
C ALA A 364 3.34 11.34 -18.18
N ARG A 365 3.58 10.02 -18.18
CA ARG A 365 4.83 9.40 -17.76
C ARG A 365 6.03 9.88 -18.58
N ARG A 366 5.87 10.05 -19.90
CA ARG A 366 6.93 10.61 -20.75
C ARG A 366 7.27 12.04 -20.37
N ASP A 367 6.29 12.88 -20.02
CA ASP A 367 6.57 14.25 -19.59
C ASP A 367 7.28 14.32 -18.24
N LEU A 368 6.89 13.47 -17.29
CA LEU A 368 7.63 13.33 -16.02
C LEU A 368 9.07 12.88 -16.26
N HIS A 369 9.27 11.89 -17.13
CA HIS A 369 10.59 11.42 -17.49
C HIS A 369 11.46 12.51 -18.14
N ASN A 370 10.89 13.28 -19.07
CA ASN A 370 11.58 14.43 -19.68
C ASN A 370 11.92 15.50 -18.65
N LEU A 371 11.05 15.72 -17.66
CA LEU A 371 11.32 16.61 -16.54
C LEU A 371 12.52 16.08 -15.74
N TYR A 372 12.56 14.78 -15.41
CA TYR A 372 13.67 14.15 -14.71
C TYR A 372 14.99 14.33 -15.48
N LEU A 373 15.00 14.01 -16.77
CA LEU A 373 16.17 14.19 -17.64
C LEU A 373 16.71 15.63 -17.61
N ALA A 374 15.81 16.61 -17.58
CA ALA A 374 16.19 18.01 -17.59
C ALA A 374 16.80 18.48 -16.26
N ILE A 375 16.29 18.01 -15.12
CA ILE A 375 16.68 18.50 -13.79
C ILE A 375 17.72 17.64 -13.09
N ALA A 376 17.83 16.35 -13.41
CA ALA A 376 18.71 15.44 -12.70
C ALA A 376 20.19 15.80 -12.92
N PRO A 377 21.03 15.72 -11.87
CA PRO A 377 22.48 15.78 -11.97
C PRO A 377 23.05 14.69 -12.88
N TYR A 378 24.24 14.93 -13.43
CA TYR A 378 24.95 13.97 -14.28
C TYR A 378 25.09 12.57 -13.64
N THR A 379 25.47 12.51 -12.36
CA THR A 379 25.67 11.24 -11.63
C THR A 379 24.39 10.43 -11.52
N ASP A 380 23.27 11.10 -11.21
CA ASP A 380 21.97 10.47 -11.03
C ASP A 380 21.39 9.99 -12.36
N LEU A 381 21.66 10.71 -13.46
CA LEU A 381 21.32 10.26 -14.81
C LEU A 381 22.10 9.02 -15.20
N LEU A 382 23.40 8.98 -14.89
CA LEU A 382 24.26 7.85 -15.22
C LEU A 382 23.87 6.60 -14.44
N SER A 383 23.74 6.73 -13.11
CA SER A 383 23.28 5.64 -12.25
C SER A 383 21.92 5.10 -12.69
N ARG A 384 20.95 5.99 -12.94
CA ARG A 384 19.62 5.58 -13.38
C ARG A 384 19.64 4.92 -14.77
N GLY A 385 20.46 5.41 -15.70
CA GLY A 385 20.66 4.78 -17.01
C GLY A 385 21.21 3.37 -16.89
N ILE A 386 22.18 3.15 -16.00
CA ILE A 386 22.73 1.82 -15.69
C ILE A 386 21.65 0.92 -15.08
N ASP A 387 20.92 1.39 -14.06
CA ASP A 387 19.87 0.61 -13.39
C ASP A 387 18.79 0.16 -14.39
N VAL A 388 18.33 1.08 -15.25
CA VAL A 388 17.34 0.78 -16.29
C VAL A 388 17.90 -0.26 -17.26
N GLN A 389 19.15 -0.15 -17.69
CA GLN A 389 19.75 -1.09 -18.63
C GLN A 389 19.97 -2.48 -18.00
N GLN A 390 20.34 -2.55 -16.72
CA GLN A 390 20.53 -3.81 -16.00
C GLN A 390 19.25 -4.64 -15.88
N GLN A 391 18.08 -4.01 -15.84
CA GLN A 391 16.80 -4.72 -15.80
C GLN A 391 16.52 -5.54 -17.08
N PHE A 392 17.19 -5.24 -18.20
CA PHE A 392 16.99 -5.92 -19.48
C PHE A 392 18.05 -6.94 -19.82
N VAL A 393 19.26 -6.78 -19.29
CA VAL A 393 20.33 -7.73 -19.50
C VAL A 393 20.17 -8.83 -18.46
N PRO A 394 19.63 -10.02 -18.79
CA PRO A 394 19.58 -11.11 -17.83
C PRO A 394 20.99 -11.35 -17.33
N GLU A 395 21.18 -11.39 -16.01
CA GLU A 395 22.47 -11.74 -15.46
C GLU A 395 22.87 -13.09 -16.05
N ALA A 396 23.88 -13.06 -16.94
CA ALA A 396 24.40 -14.28 -17.53
C ALA A 396 24.68 -15.22 -16.37
N PRO A 397 24.11 -16.44 -16.35
CA PRO A 397 24.19 -17.33 -15.19
C PRO A 397 25.66 -17.50 -14.85
N GLN A 398 26.11 -16.79 -13.81
CA GLN A 398 27.50 -16.79 -13.40
C GLN A 398 27.77 -18.20 -12.89
N SER A 399 28.43 -19.01 -13.73
CA SER A 399 28.97 -20.33 -13.38
C SER A 399 27.97 -21.49 -13.34
N ALA A 400 27.55 -21.96 -14.53
CA ALA A 400 27.29 -23.40 -14.73
C ALA A 400 28.57 -24.20 -15.06
N GLU A 401 29.72 -23.53 -15.24
CA GLU A 401 30.99 -24.16 -15.66
C GLU A 401 31.78 -24.88 -14.54
N THR A 402 31.30 -24.95 -13.30
CA THR A 402 32.06 -25.56 -12.17
C THR A 402 31.51 -26.88 -11.63
N LYS A 403 30.57 -27.56 -12.30
CA LYS A 403 30.04 -28.87 -11.83
C LYS A 403 30.04 -30.02 -12.85
N ALA A 404 30.79 -29.91 -13.95
CA ALA A 404 30.91 -31.02 -14.90
C ALA A 404 31.88 -32.15 -14.46
N ASP A 405 32.61 -32.01 -13.34
CA ASP A 405 33.70 -32.95 -12.95
C ASP A 405 33.47 -33.77 -11.66
N VAL A 406 32.23 -33.87 -11.11
CA VAL A 406 32.01 -34.64 -9.86
C VAL A 406 31.10 -35.88 -9.99
N ASP A 407 30.30 -36.04 -11.04
CA ASP A 407 29.35 -37.18 -11.14
C ASP A 407 29.65 -38.18 -12.28
N ALA A 408 30.92 -38.52 -12.47
CA ALA A 408 31.32 -39.63 -13.35
C ALA A 408 31.31 -41.02 -12.67
N ASP A 409 30.98 -41.14 -11.38
CA ASP A 409 31.13 -42.41 -10.63
C ASP A 409 29.84 -42.95 -9.97
N ALA A 410 28.67 -42.39 -10.24
CA ALA A 410 27.39 -42.81 -9.63
C ALA A 410 26.42 -43.58 -10.56
N ALA A 411 26.90 -44.11 -11.69
CA ALA A 411 26.09 -44.87 -12.65
C ALA A 411 26.48 -46.36 -12.73
N ALA A 412 26.71 -47.00 -11.59
CA ALA A 412 26.73 -48.45 -11.49
C ALA A 412 26.24 -48.89 -10.11
N THR A 413 24.95 -49.25 -10.01
CA THR A 413 24.37 -50.33 -9.19
C THR A 413 22.90 -49.99 -8.89
N THR A 414 21.95 -50.59 -9.62
CA THR A 414 20.99 -51.56 -9.08
C THR A 414 20.00 -51.96 -10.17
N ASN A 415 20.08 -53.23 -10.54
CA ASN A 415 19.09 -53.95 -11.32
C ASN A 415 18.34 -54.88 -10.34
N ALA A 416 17.06 -55.13 -10.64
CA ALA A 416 16.22 -56.23 -10.16
C ALA A 416 15.63 -56.17 -8.73
N VAL A 417 14.30 -55.99 -8.63
CA VAL A 417 13.36 -57.05 -8.18
C VAL A 417 12.02 -56.88 -8.92
N ARG A 418 11.47 -58.04 -9.30
CA ARG A 418 10.26 -58.33 -10.09
C ARG A 418 9.23 -58.99 -9.17
N ALA A 419 7.94 -58.73 -9.35
CA ALA A 419 6.76 -59.60 -9.09
C ALA A 419 5.51 -58.71 -8.90
N ASP A 420 4.58 -58.69 -9.86
CA ASP A 420 3.40 -59.55 -9.97
C ASP A 420 2.21 -59.09 -9.09
N ALA A 421 1.14 -58.60 -9.74
CA ALA A 421 -0.23 -58.90 -9.35
C ALA A 421 -1.22 -58.51 -10.47
N ASP A 422 -1.91 -59.53 -10.95
CA ASP A 422 -3.03 -59.55 -11.88
C ASP A 422 -4.19 -58.59 -11.58
N GLY A 423 -4.84 -58.10 -12.64
CA GLY A 423 -6.03 -57.24 -12.54
C GLY A 423 -6.83 -57.14 -13.83
N LYS A 424 -7.25 -58.30 -14.33
CA LYS A 424 -8.12 -58.58 -15.48
C LYS A 424 -9.44 -57.76 -15.48
N HIS A 425 -9.68 -56.92 -16.49
CA HIS A 425 -11.03 -56.64 -16.99
C HIS A 425 -11.03 -56.35 -18.50
N ALA A 426 -11.87 -57.10 -19.21
CA ALA A 426 -12.07 -57.07 -20.65
C ALA A 426 -13.32 -56.26 -21.02
N GLY A 427 -13.29 -55.62 -22.19
CA GLY A 427 -14.39 -54.97 -22.90
C GLY A 427 -13.86 -53.79 -23.71
N SER A 428 -13.50 -53.96 -24.99
CA SER A 428 -14.40 -53.78 -26.17
C SER A 428 -14.94 -52.36 -26.23
N SER A 429 -14.79 -51.55 -27.28
CA SER A 429 -14.38 -51.74 -28.68
C SER A 429 -14.23 -50.35 -29.30
N ASP A 430 -13.32 -50.25 -30.26
CA ASP A 430 -13.38 -49.43 -31.48
C ASP A 430 -13.98 -48.02 -31.39
N ASP A 431 -13.11 -47.01 -31.43
CA ASP A 431 -13.25 -45.95 -32.43
C ASP A 431 -11.87 -45.33 -32.72
N ALA A 432 -11.44 -45.54 -33.95
CA ALA A 432 -10.26 -44.93 -34.54
C ALA A 432 -10.52 -43.45 -34.78
N ASN A 433 -9.86 -42.58 -34.04
CA ASN A 433 -9.66 -41.21 -34.48
C ASN A 433 -8.20 -40.78 -34.34
N SER A 434 -7.72 -40.21 -35.43
CA SER A 434 -6.34 -39.88 -35.74
C SER A 434 -5.76 -38.87 -34.75
N ALA A 435 -4.82 -39.31 -33.91
CA ALA A 435 -3.98 -38.44 -33.11
C ALA A 435 -2.76 -38.02 -33.95
N ALA A 436 -2.90 -36.89 -34.63
CA ALA A 436 -1.74 -36.09 -35.01
C ALA A 436 -1.19 -35.47 -33.73
N THR A 437 -0.06 -35.97 -33.25
CA THR A 437 0.78 -35.31 -32.25
C THR A 437 1.35 -34.04 -32.88
N GLY A 438 0.54 -32.99 -32.92
CA GLY A 438 1.03 -31.64 -33.06
C GLY A 438 1.76 -31.29 -31.77
N THR A 439 3.08 -31.31 -31.80
CA THR A 439 3.91 -30.58 -30.85
C THR A 439 3.42 -29.13 -30.90
N THR A 440 2.56 -28.75 -29.96
CA THR A 440 2.28 -27.35 -29.67
C THR A 440 3.61 -26.76 -29.26
N VAL A 441 4.28 -26.11 -30.22
CA VAL A 441 5.32 -25.13 -29.94
C VAL A 441 4.69 -24.24 -28.89
N ALA A 442 5.20 -24.30 -27.67
CA ALA A 442 4.80 -23.40 -26.60
C ALA A 442 4.90 -22.00 -27.21
N GLU A 443 3.74 -21.35 -27.38
CA GLU A 443 3.67 -19.95 -27.79
C GLU A 443 4.67 -19.23 -26.90
N SER A 444 5.71 -18.69 -27.55
CA SER A 444 6.76 -17.97 -26.87
C SER A 444 6.09 -16.93 -25.98
N PRO A 445 6.48 -16.83 -24.69
CA PRO A 445 5.83 -15.92 -23.76
C PRO A 445 5.71 -14.55 -24.42
N ASP A 446 4.47 -14.05 -24.44
CA ASP A 446 4.06 -12.81 -25.07
C ASP A 446 5.14 -11.74 -24.83
N VAL A 447 5.82 -11.32 -25.91
CA VAL A 447 6.91 -10.34 -25.84
C VAL A 447 6.31 -9.08 -25.21
N ASP A 448 6.68 -8.84 -23.96
CA ASP A 448 6.03 -7.87 -23.09
C ASP A 448 6.05 -6.49 -23.77
N HIS A 449 4.86 -5.94 -24.08
CA HIS A 449 4.68 -4.65 -24.78
C HIS A 449 5.37 -3.45 -24.08
N ARG A 450 5.97 -3.67 -22.92
CA ARG A 450 6.84 -2.74 -22.20
C ARG A 450 8.12 -2.41 -22.98
N GLU A 451 8.67 -3.38 -23.70
CA GLU A 451 10.03 -3.30 -24.25
C GLU A 451 10.30 -2.07 -25.14
N PRO A 452 9.42 -1.66 -26.08
CA PRO A 452 9.71 -0.53 -26.97
C PRO A 452 9.71 0.83 -26.26
N ALA A 453 8.86 1.01 -25.24
CA ALA A 453 8.75 2.28 -24.52
C ALA A 453 9.96 2.50 -23.59
N TRP A 454 10.52 1.43 -23.04
CA TRP A 454 11.71 1.50 -22.21
C TRP A 454 12.98 1.80 -23.00
N GLN A 455 13.11 1.23 -24.20
CA GLN A 455 14.27 1.50 -25.06
C GLN A 455 14.35 2.94 -25.54
N ALA A 456 13.19 3.58 -25.76
CA ALA A 456 13.15 5.01 -26.04
C ALA A 456 13.80 5.80 -24.89
N ARG A 457 13.50 5.46 -23.63
CA ARG A 457 14.10 6.11 -22.45
C ARG A 457 15.61 5.92 -22.38
N LEU A 458 16.12 4.72 -22.66
CA LEU A 458 17.56 4.44 -22.65
C LEU A 458 18.32 5.30 -23.67
N THR A 459 17.72 5.46 -24.84
CA THR A 459 18.25 6.35 -25.88
C THR A 459 18.26 7.80 -25.39
N ASP A 460 17.18 8.24 -24.74
CA ASP A 460 17.10 9.59 -24.16
C ASP A 460 18.14 9.81 -23.04
N TYR A 461 18.41 8.81 -22.18
CA TYR A 461 19.47 8.88 -21.17
C TYR A 461 20.86 9.04 -21.80
N ALA A 462 21.20 8.20 -22.78
CA ALA A 462 22.50 8.25 -23.43
C ALA A 462 22.73 9.60 -24.13
N ALA A 463 21.71 10.12 -24.84
CA ALA A 463 21.76 11.44 -25.47
C ALA A 463 21.95 12.55 -24.43
N MET A 464 21.22 12.50 -23.31
CA MET A 464 21.29 13.51 -22.26
C MET A 464 22.59 13.47 -21.45
N LEU A 465 23.22 12.30 -21.29
CA LEU A 465 24.49 12.17 -20.57
C LEU A 465 25.61 12.99 -21.20
N SER A 466 25.75 12.94 -22.53
CA SER A 466 26.76 13.74 -23.24
C SER A 466 26.49 15.23 -23.07
N LEU A 467 25.24 15.66 -23.27
CA LEU A 467 24.86 17.07 -23.16
C LEU A 467 25.08 17.62 -21.75
N LYS A 468 24.74 16.84 -20.73
CA LYS A 468 24.95 17.21 -19.32
C LYS A 468 26.42 17.24 -18.95
N ALA A 469 27.20 16.25 -19.38
CA ALA A 469 28.64 16.26 -19.18
C ALA A 469 29.29 17.50 -19.80
N GLU A 470 28.93 17.89 -21.02
CA GLU A 470 29.44 19.11 -21.67
C GLU A 470 29.06 20.39 -20.91
N ALA A 471 27.83 20.45 -20.39
CA ALA A 471 27.33 21.61 -19.66
C ALA A 471 28.00 21.78 -18.28
N ASP A 472 28.22 20.67 -17.55
CA ASP A 472 28.65 20.69 -16.16
C ASP A 472 30.19 20.67 -16.01
N LEU A 473 30.92 20.13 -17.00
CA LEU A 473 32.37 19.96 -16.96
C LEU A 473 33.16 21.25 -16.65
N PRO A 474 32.84 22.44 -17.20
CA PRO A 474 33.53 23.67 -16.85
C PRO A 474 33.40 24.02 -15.36
N GLY A 475 32.25 23.74 -14.75
CA GLY A 475 31.99 23.99 -13.33
C GLY A 475 32.81 23.06 -12.43
N VAL A 476 32.84 21.78 -12.76
CA VAL A 476 33.65 20.78 -12.03
C VAL A 476 35.14 21.09 -12.13
N GLN A 477 35.63 21.45 -13.32
CA GLN A 477 37.03 21.87 -13.50
C GLN A 477 37.36 23.11 -12.66
N GLN A 478 36.47 24.11 -12.63
CA GLN A 478 36.66 25.31 -11.83
C GLN A 478 36.69 25.00 -10.32
N GLN A 479 35.84 24.07 -9.85
CA GLN A 479 35.86 23.62 -8.46
C GLN A 479 37.19 22.92 -8.13
N LEU A 480 37.66 22.04 -9.01
CA LEU A 480 38.94 21.34 -8.84
C LEU A 480 40.13 22.31 -8.80
N ASP A 481 40.13 23.33 -9.67
CA ASP A 481 41.18 24.36 -9.72
C ASP A 481 41.14 25.31 -8.50
N SER A 482 39.98 25.43 -7.85
CA SER A 482 39.81 26.26 -6.65
C SER A 482 40.32 25.58 -5.37
N LEU A 483 40.51 24.26 -5.38
CA LEU A 483 41.07 23.53 -4.24
C LEU A 483 42.57 23.86 -4.09
N PRO A 484 43.08 24.00 -2.86
CA PRO A 484 44.49 24.28 -2.63
C PRO A 484 45.34 23.15 -3.25
N PRO A 485 46.49 23.48 -3.87
CA PRO A 485 47.35 22.47 -4.46
C PRO A 485 47.81 21.50 -3.37
N ALA A 486 47.72 20.19 -3.65
CA ALA A 486 48.26 19.16 -2.77
C ALA A 486 49.67 19.55 -2.33
N VAL A 487 49.89 19.63 -1.02
CA VAL A 487 51.20 19.95 -0.46
C VAL A 487 52.14 18.86 -0.98
N PRO A 488 53.19 19.21 -1.75
CA PRO A 488 54.10 18.21 -2.26
C PRO A 488 54.68 17.48 -1.05
N GLU A 489 54.42 16.17 -0.93
CA GLU A 489 55.00 15.34 0.13
C GLU A 489 56.50 15.67 0.18
N ALA A 490 56.93 16.28 1.29
CA ALA A 490 58.34 16.59 1.46
C ALA A 490 59.11 15.28 1.25
N PRO A 491 60.13 15.26 0.39
CA PRO A 491 60.85 14.03 0.08
C PRO A 491 61.30 13.41 1.40
N LYS A 492 60.71 12.27 1.76
CA LYS A 492 61.08 11.47 2.92
C LYS A 492 62.56 11.13 2.75
N HIS A 493 63.44 11.97 3.30
CA HIS A 493 64.87 11.78 3.24
C HIS A 493 65.20 10.50 3.98
N GLY A 494 65.44 9.44 3.22
CA GLY A 494 65.92 8.18 3.74
C GLY A 494 67.32 8.28 4.32
N ALA A 495 67.60 7.30 5.18
CA ALA A 495 68.91 6.78 5.61
C ALA A 495 69.41 7.22 7.00
N SER A 496 69.00 6.44 8.01
CA SER A 496 69.99 5.89 8.95
C SER A 496 70.05 4.37 8.78
N ALA A 497 71.26 3.90 8.48
CA ALA A 497 71.62 2.54 8.11
C ALA A 497 71.56 1.55 9.28
N PRO A 498 71.45 0.22 9.01
CA PRO A 498 71.39 -0.81 10.02
C PRO A 498 72.80 -1.22 10.49
N ALA A 499 73.03 -1.26 11.81
CA ALA A 499 74.21 -1.89 12.41
C ALA A 499 73.80 -3.21 13.08
N SER A 500 74.57 -4.25 12.76
CA SER A 500 74.37 -5.66 13.10
C SER A 500 74.94 -6.06 14.47
N SER A 501 74.30 -7.08 15.08
CA SER A 501 74.88 -8.18 15.93
C SER A 501 75.34 -7.80 17.36
N THR A 502 75.16 -8.55 18.46
CA THR A 502 75.03 -10.01 18.75
C THR A 502 74.61 -10.25 20.26
N PRO A 503 74.71 -11.44 20.92
CA PRO A 503 73.60 -12.30 21.41
C PRO A 503 73.51 -12.51 22.96
N GLU A 504 72.73 -13.52 23.40
CA GLU A 504 72.70 -14.29 24.68
C GLU A 504 71.46 -14.16 25.61
N SER A 505 70.91 -15.35 25.92
CA SER A 505 69.74 -15.73 26.77
C SER A 505 70.03 -15.63 28.30
N PRO A 506 69.28 -16.29 29.23
CA PRO A 506 67.85 -16.67 29.35
C PRO A 506 67.23 -16.21 30.71
N VAL A 507 65.99 -16.63 31.03
CA VAL A 507 65.46 -17.06 32.37
C VAL A 507 64.03 -16.55 32.67
N ALA A 508 63.11 -17.53 32.87
CA ALA A 508 61.90 -17.59 33.73
C ALA A 508 60.85 -16.45 33.66
N ASP A 509 59.57 -16.60 33.99
CA ASP A 509 58.88 -17.58 34.83
C ASP A 509 57.37 -17.52 34.54
N GLU A 510 56.68 -18.60 34.89
CA GLU A 510 55.23 -18.76 34.89
C GLU A 510 54.53 -17.76 35.83
N THR A 511 53.35 -17.27 35.47
CA THR A 511 52.05 -17.71 36.06
C THR A 511 50.89 -16.77 35.72
N PRO A 512 49.65 -17.32 35.66
CA PRO A 512 48.41 -16.59 35.46
C PRO A 512 47.70 -16.30 36.79
N ASN A 513 46.90 -15.23 36.88
CA ASN A 513 45.84 -15.15 37.91
C ASN A 513 44.79 -14.08 37.58
N PRO A 514 43.61 -14.10 38.24
CA PRO A 514 42.35 -14.18 37.53
C PRO A 514 41.36 -13.09 38.01
N ALA A 515 40.12 -13.27 37.59
CA ALA A 515 38.87 -12.68 38.06
C ALA A 515 38.86 -12.06 39.47
N ASP A 516 38.15 -10.93 39.59
CA ASP A 516 37.20 -10.80 40.69
C ASP A 516 35.96 -10.00 40.28
N ALA A 517 34.83 -10.42 40.83
CA ALA A 517 33.48 -9.98 40.58
C ALA A 517 32.94 -9.24 41.81
N SER A 518 32.13 -8.19 41.62
CA SER A 518 31.14 -7.65 42.58
C SER A 518 30.37 -6.55 41.83
N LYS A 519 29.08 -6.66 41.46
CA LYS A 519 27.82 -6.92 42.18
C LYS A 519 27.32 -5.72 43.02
N ALA A 520 26.16 -5.23 42.59
CA ALA A 520 25.03 -4.68 43.34
C ALA A 520 24.81 -3.14 43.44
N ASP A 521 23.55 -2.80 43.12
CA ASP A 521 22.66 -1.75 43.64
C ASP A 521 22.78 -0.29 43.18
N GLU A 522 21.85 0.12 42.32
CA GLU A 522 21.28 1.48 42.33
C GLU A 522 19.84 1.50 41.78
N PRO A 523 18.86 2.07 42.52
CA PRO A 523 17.66 2.65 41.93
C PRO A 523 17.56 4.18 42.21
N PRO A 524 16.65 4.90 41.52
CA PRO A 524 16.90 6.27 41.08
C PRO A 524 16.19 7.33 41.92
N GLN A 525 16.75 8.56 41.99
CA GLN A 525 15.97 9.82 42.06
C GLN A 525 16.72 11.04 41.47
N PRO A 526 16.00 12.04 40.92
CA PRO A 526 16.52 13.28 40.31
C PRO A 526 16.30 14.51 41.24
N PRO A 527 16.32 15.76 40.73
CA PRO A 527 17.42 16.55 40.18
C PRO A 527 17.70 17.80 41.07
N ASP A 528 18.91 18.38 41.07
CA ASP A 528 19.05 19.84 41.05
C ASP A 528 20.51 20.37 41.05
N THR A 529 20.67 21.43 40.25
CA THR A 529 21.53 22.61 40.43
C THR A 529 23.07 22.49 40.51
N SER A 530 23.68 23.12 39.50
CA SER A 530 24.79 24.10 39.59
C SER A 530 26.07 23.71 40.33
N GLY A 531 27.17 23.67 39.58
CA GLY A 531 28.50 23.76 40.15
C GLY A 531 29.58 23.65 39.09
N GLU A 532 29.93 24.78 38.45
CA GLU A 532 31.21 24.96 37.77
C GLU A 532 32.35 24.50 38.70
N ARG A 533 33.00 23.39 38.36
CA ARG A 533 34.30 23.01 38.91
C ARG A 533 35.27 22.81 37.76
N LYS A 534 36.17 23.79 37.62
CA LYS A 534 37.42 23.67 36.87
C LYS A 534 38.27 22.58 37.50
N GLU A 535 38.23 21.38 36.92
CA GLU A 535 39.24 20.36 37.14
C GLU A 535 40.46 20.69 36.26
N THR A 536 41.56 21.01 36.92
CA THR A 536 42.85 21.25 36.30
C THR A 536 43.52 19.88 36.15
N GLN A 537 43.38 19.26 34.98
CA GLN A 537 44.16 18.07 34.64
C GLN A 537 45.57 18.50 34.20
N GLU A 538 46.57 17.98 34.91
CA GLU A 538 47.98 18.08 34.57
C GLU A 538 48.25 17.42 33.21
N GLN A 539 48.58 18.25 32.23
CA GLN A 539 49.16 17.84 30.96
C GLN A 539 50.58 17.29 31.18
N THR A 540 50.71 15.98 31.10
CA THR A 540 51.98 15.33 30.75
C THR A 540 52.32 15.66 29.30
N SER A 541 53.41 16.40 29.11
CA SER A 541 54.02 16.75 27.82
C SER A 541 54.53 15.50 27.10
N VAL A 542 53.75 15.01 26.13
CA VAL A 542 54.17 14.05 25.12
C VAL A 542 54.49 14.83 23.84
N SER A 543 55.62 14.51 23.21
CA SER A 543 56.20 15.21 22.07
C SER A 543 55.22 15.37 20.88
N PRO A 544 55.23 16.53 20.19
CA PRO A 544 54.40 16.80 19.02
C PRO A 544 55.08 16.26 17.76
N ASP A 545 55.06 14.95 17.56
CA ASP A 545 55.48 14.35 16.29
C ASP A 545 54.25 13.82 15.53
N GLU A 546 54.01 14.40 14.34
CA GLU A 546 53.31 13.80 13.20
C GLU A 546 51.81 13.43 13.34
N GLN A 547 50.96 14.36 13.77
CA GLN A 547 49.54 14.31 13.42
C GLN A 547 49.33 15.01 12.07
N THR A 548 49.16 14.24 11.00
CA THR A 548 48.54 14.74 9.77
C THR A 548 47.14 15.27 10.13
N SER A 549 46.89 16.55 9.85
CA SER A 549 45.62 17.18 10.20
C SER A 549 44.50 16.49 9.41
N PRO A 550 43.38 16.07 10.05
CA PRO A 550 42.23 15.45 9.36
C PRO A 550 41.63 16.33 8.26
N GLU A 551 41.95 17.63 8.27
CA GLU A 551 41.56 18.58 7.23
C GLU A 551 42.28 18.35 5.90
N THR A 552 43.53 17.87 5.92
CA THR A 552 44.30 17.58 4.69
C THR A 552 43.71 16.36 3.99
N ASP A 553 43.36 15.32 4.74
CA ASP A 553 42.77 14.08 4.21
C ASP A 553 41.40 14.36 3.57
N ALA A 554 40.58 15.24 4.18
CA ALA A 554 39.29 15.64 3.63
C ALA A 554 39.41 16.41 2.31
N ILE A 555 40.41 17.31 2.19
CA ILE A 555 40.67 18.05 0.94
C ILE A 555 41.16 17.10 -0.15
N GLU A 556 42.04 16.15 0.19
CA GLU A 556 42.54 15.15 -0.76
C GLU A 556 41.42 14.24 -1.27
N GLN A 557 40.52 13.78 -0.37
CA GLN A 557 39.33 13.03 -0.74
C GLN A 557 38.40 13.83 -1.66
N GLN A 558 38.13 15.10 -1.35
CA GLN A 558 37.32 15.97 -2.20
C GLN A 558 37.96 16.16 -3.59
N ARG A 559 39.30 16.30 -3.63
CA ARG A 559 40.05 16.44 -4.88
C ARG A 559 39.98 15.18 -5.72
N LEU A 560 40.09 14.02 -5.08
CA LEU A 560 39.91 12.72 -5.74
C LEU A 560 38.52 12.70 -6.37
N GLN A 561 37.45 12.88 -5.58
CA GLN A 561 36.06 12.88 -6.04
C GLN A 561 35.78 13.77 -7.27
N LEU A 562 36.29 14.99 -7.27
CA LEU A 562 36.14 15.90 -8.42
C LEU A 562 36.93 15.43 -9.64
N THR A 563 38.06 14.76 -9.43
CA THR A 563 38.88 14.19 -10.51
C THR A 563 38.18 12.99 -11.15
N GLY A 564 37.63 12.06 -10.38
CA GLY A 564 36.83 10.94 -10.92
C GLY A 564 35.58 11.42 -11.62
N LEU A 565 34.87 12.43 -11.06
CA LEU A 565 33.73 13.05 -11.72
C LEU A 565 34.10 13.66 -13.08
N LEU A 566 35.21 14.40 -13.12
CA LEU A 566 35.71 15.00 -14.36
C LEU A 566 36.11 13.96 -15.40
N GLU A 567 36.78 12.88 -14.98
CA GLU A 567 37.13 11.79 -15.88
C GLU A 567 35.88 11.09 -16.41
N SER A 568 34.89 10.81 -15.56
CA SER A 568 33.61 10.24 -15.94
C SER A 568 32.89 11.10 -16.98
N MET A 569 32.78 12.42 -16.76
CA MET A 569 32.17 13.34 -17.73
C MET A 569 32.90 13.34 -19.08
N ASN A 570 34.24 13.33 -19.08
CA ASN A 570 35.02 13.23 -20.31
C ASN A 570 34.81 11.89 -21.04
N ARG A 571 34.58 10.79 -20.30
CA ARG A 571 34.21 9.50 -20.89
C ARG A 571 32.80 9.55 -21.46
N ALA A 572 31.84 10.17 -20.76
CA ALA A 572 30.47 10.33 -21.27
C ALA A 572 30.43 11.07 -22.62
N ILE A 573 31.17 12.17 -22.76
CA ILE A 573 31.26 12.93 -24.03
C ILE A 573 31.73 12.03 -25.19
N LYS A 574 32.60 11.05 -24.92
CA LYS A 574 33.15 10.15 -25.95
C LYS A 574 32.28 8.92 -26.21
N LEU A 575 31.76 8.30 -25.14
CA LEU A 575 31.14 6.98 -25.17
C LEU A 575 29.61 7.03 -25.19
N ALA A 576 28.97 8.07 -24.65
CA ALA A 576 27.52 8.15 -24.60
C ALA A 576 26.85 8.16 -26.00
N PRO A 577 27.41 8.81 -27.05
CA PRO A 577 26.86 8.69 -28.40
C PRO A 577 26.93 7.25 -28.96
N GLN A 578 27.92 6.46 -28.54
CA GLN A 578 28.00 5.03 -28.91
C GLN A 578 26.94 4.23 -28.17
N ALA A 579 26.75 4.49 -26.87
CA ALA A 579 25.69 3.88 -26.08
C ALA A 579 24.29 4.18 -26.67
N GLU A 580 24.06 5.42 -27.12
CA GLU A 580 22.82 5.82 -27.82
C GLU A 580 22.62 5.05 -29.13
N GLN A 581 23.69 4.88 -29.90
CA GLN A 581 23.66 4.11 -31.14
C GLN A 581 23.27 2.64 -30.87
N HIS A 582 23.90 2.00 -29.89
CA HIS A 582 23.62 0.62 -29.49
C HIS A 582 22.20 0.48 -28.91
N SER A 583 21.74 1.41 -28.07
CA SER A 583 20.38 1.38 -27.52
C SER A 583 19.31 1.53 -28.60
N SER A 584 19.54 2.41 -29.58
CA SER A 584 18.66 2.59 -30.75
C SER A 584 18.69 1.38 -31.70
N ALA A 585 19.85 0.72 -31.85
CA ALA A 585 19.99 -0.51 -32.62
C ALA A 585 19.20 -1.65 -31.97
N ALA A 586 19.36 -1.87 -30.66
CA ALA A 586 18.55 -2.81 -29.89
C ALA A 586 17.05 -2.54 -30.05
N ALA A 587 16.63 -1.27 -30.03
CA ALA A 587 15.23 -0.88 -30.23
C ALA A 587 14.69 -1.22 -31.61
N SER A 588 15.55 -1.09 -32.63
CA SER A 588 15.20 -1.43 -34.00
C SER A 588 15.14 -2.94 -34.22
N LEU A 589 15.98 -3.72 -33.52
CA LEU A 589 16.02 -5.19 -33.58
C LEU A 589 14.81 -5.82 -32.88
N LEU A 590 14.42 -5.31 -31.71
CA LEU A 590 13.23 -5.81 -31.01
C LEU A 590 11.93 -5.53 -31.77
N LYS A 591 11.84 -4.38 -32.45
CA LYS A 591 10.75 -4.12 -33.42
C LYS A 591 10.70 -5.11 -34.58
N LYS A 592 11.83 -5.72 -34.93
CA LYS A 592 11.95 -6.78 -35.96
C LYS A 592 11.81 -8.19 -35.38
N ALA A 593 11.54 -8.32 -34.08
CA ALA A 593 11.52 -9.58 -33.34
C ALA A 593 12.85 -10.35 -33.37
N ASP A 594 13.98 -9.64 -33.43
CA ASP A 594 15.32 -10.23 -33.31
C ASP A 594 15.87 -10.03 -31.90
N ALA A 595 15.41 -10.87 -30.97
CA ALA A 595 15.73 -10.75 -29.55
C ALA A 595 17.20 -11.07 -29.21
N LEU A 596 17.84 -11.95 -29.98
CA LEU A 596 19.23 -12.35 -29.74
C LEU A 596 20.20 -11.22 -30.07
N GLU A 597 20.09 -10.64 -31.27
CA GLU A 597 20.92 -9.50 -31.66
C GLU A 597 20.63 -8.28 -30.76
N ALA A 598 19.38 -8.10 -30.35
CA ALA A 598 19.03 -7.01 -29.44
C ALA A 598 19.66 -7.14 -28.04
N ASP A 599 19.76 -8.35 -27.49
CA ASP A 599 20.43 -8.61 -26.20
C ASP A 599 21.93 -8.29 -26.30
N GLU A 600 22.59 -8.60 -27.43
CA GLU A 600 23.99 -8.22 -27.66
C GLU A 600 24.18 -6.69 -27.64
N GLU A 601 23.32 -5.96 -28.35
CA GLU A 601 23.32 -4.49 -28.38
C GLU A 601 23.00 -3.88 -26.99
N GLN A 602 22.11 -4.52 -26.23
CA GLN A 602 21.81 -4.13 -24.85
C GLN A 602 23.01 -4.34 -23.91
N ARG A 603 23.73 -5.46 -24.02
CA ARG A 603 24.93 -5.71 -23.23
C ARG A 603 26.04 -4.71 -23.54
N GLU A 604 26.21 -4.37 -24.81
CA GLU A 604 27.21 -3.37 -25.21
C GLU A 604 26.84 -1.97 -24.69
N THR A 605 25.56 -1.60 -24.75
CA THR A 605 25.05 -0.38 -24.11
C THR A 605 25.39 -0.35 -22.61
N LEU A 606 25.12 -1.45 -21.90
CA LEU A 606 25.43 -1.56 -20.47
C LEU A 606 26.93 -1.46 -20.18
N ARG A 607 27.75 -2.11 -21.02
CA ARG A 607 29.22 -2.08 -20.92
C ARG A 607 29.73 -0.64 -21.01
N LEU A 608 29.25 0.11 -22.01
CA LEU A 608 29.63 1.51 -22.21
C LEU A 608 29.20 2.40 -21.05
N LEU A 609 27.97 2.25 -20.55
CA LEU A 609 27.50 3.02 -19.39
C LEU A 609 28.32 2.72 -18.13
N LYS A 610 28.69 1.45 -17.88
CA LYS A 610 29.58 1.06 -16.78
C LYS A 610 31.00 1.62 -16.95
N GLU A 611 31.52 1.65 -18.18
CA GLU A 611 32.83 2.25 -18.50
C GLU A 611 32.86 3.76 -18.25
N ILE A 612 31.73 4.45 -18.48
CA ILE A 612 31.55 5.87 -18.10
C ILE A 612 31.53 6.03 -16.57
N ALA A 613 30.94 5.10 -15.84
CA ALA A 613 30.82 5.16 -14.37
C ALA A 613 32.06 4.69 -13.61
N GLU A 614 32.97 3.93 -14.23
CA GLU A 614 34.16 3.36 -13.60
C GLU A 614 35.00 4.38 -12.79
N PRO A 615 35.28 5.61 -13.27
CA PRO A 615 36.04 6.59 -12.48
C PRO A 615 35.38 6.98 -11.16
N LEU A 616 34.04 6.89 -11.06
CA LEU A 616 33.29 7.20 -9.85
C LEU A 616 33.37 6.06 -8.80
N GLN A 617 33.71 4.84 -9.22
CA GLN A 617 33.73 3.66 -8.34
C GLN A 617 35.03 3.53 -7.55
N HIS A 618 36.13 4.11 -8.04
CA HIS A 618 37.45 3.97 -7.43
C HIS A 618 37.67 4.85 -6.19
N GLU A 619 36.69 5.65 -5.79
CA GLU A 619 36.91 6.77 -4.88
C GLU A 619 36.49 6.53 -3.42
N ASN A 620 35.78 5.42 -3.12
CA ASN A 620 35.56 4.98 -1.74
C ASN A 620 35.07 3.51 -1.67
N PRO A 621 35.97 2.51 -1.71
CA PRO A 621 35.59 1.10 -1.61
C PRO A 621 34.78 0.80 -0.34
N GLN A 622 35.09 1.50 0.75
CA GLN A 622 34.50 1.27 2.06
C GLN A 622 33.08 1.86 2.23
N GLU A 623 32.67 2.78 1.36
CA GLU A 623 31.35 3.43 1.40
C GLU A 623 30.40 2.82 0.35
N ASN A 624 30.93 2.38 -0.80
CA ASN A 624 30.15 1.72 -1.85
C ASN A 624 29.54 0.38 -1.40
N ASP A 625 30.25 -0.41 -0.60
CA ASP A 625 29.70 -1.68 -0.06
C ASP A 625 28.47 -1.43 0.84
N ALA A 626 28.46 -0.34 1.60
CA ALA A 626 27.35 0.00 2.49
C ALA A 626 26.14 0.61 1.75
N ALA A 627 26.38 1.41 0.70
CA ALA A 627 25.32 2.02 -0.10
C ALA A 627 24.58 0.96 -0.96
N GLN A 628 25.31 0.00 -1.52
CA GLN A 628 24.74 -1.08 -2.32
C GLN A 628 23.83 -2.00 -1.47
N ASP A 629 24.20 -2.28 -0.22
CA ASP A 629 23.37 -3.04 0.72
C ASP A 629 22.09 -2.30 1.12
N GLN A 630 22.13 -0.97 1.32
CA GLN A 630 20.92 -0.18 1.60
C GLN A 630 19.96 -0.12 0.42
N GLN A 631 20.47 0.01 -0.80
CA GLN A 631 19.64 0.10 -1.99
C GLN A 631 18.93 -1.23 -2.29
N GLN A 632 19.58 -2.37 -2.02
CA GLN A 632 18.93 -3.69 -2.12
C GLN A 632 17.86 -3.92 -1.05
N GLN A 633 18.08 -3.45 0.20
CA GLN A 633 17.07 -3.58 1.26
C GLN A 633 15.82 -2.74 0.98
N GLY A 634 15.96 -1.53 0.45
CA GLY A 634 14.82 -0.68 0.08
C GLY A 634 13.93 -1.32 -1.00
N GLN A 635 14.53 -1.86 -2.06
CA GLN A 635 13.77 -2.50 -3.15
C GLN A 635 13.04 -3.78 -2.71
N GLN A 636 13.61 -4.55 -1.77
CA GLN A 636 12.92 -5.73 -1.23
C GLN A 636 11.72 -5.36 -0.36
N GLN A 637 11.77 -4.22 0.35
CA GLN A 637 10.68 -3.76 1.20
C GLN A 637 9.48 -3.26 0.38
N ASP A 638 9.74 -2.51 -0.69
CA ASP A 638 8.69 -2.02 -1.61
C ASP A 638 7.98 -3.18 -2.33
N GLN A 639 8.73 -4.18 -2.83
CA GLN A 639 8.14 -5.35 -3.49
C GLN A 639 7.26 -6.20 -2.55
N GLN A 640 7.58 -6.26 -1.25
CA GLN A 640 6.75 -6.99 -0.28
C GLN A 640 5.43 -6.27 0.02
N GLN A 641 5.40 -4.93 -0.01
CA GLN A 641 4.15 -4.18 0.15
C GLN A 641 3.20 -4.37 -1.05
N ASP A 642 3.72 -4.36 -2.28
CA ASP A 642 2.89 -4.47 -3.48
C ASP A 642 2.23 -5.85 -3.65
N GLN A 643 2.95 -6.94 -3.33
CA GLN A 643 2.39 -8.29 -3.43
C GLN A 643 1.24 -8.55 -2.43
N GLN A 644 1.23 -7.85 -1.30
CA GLN A 644 0.19 -8.02 -0.29
C GLN A 644 -1.07 -7.18 -0.57
N GLN A 645 -0.94 -6.02 -1.21
CA GLN A 645 -2.10 -5.24 -1.65
C GLN A 645 -2.90 -5.98 -2.75
N GLN A 646 -2.22 -6.68 -3.66
CA GLN A 646 -2.89 -7.45 -4.72
C GLN A 646 -3.64 -8.69 -4.22
N SER A 647 -3.23 -9.28 -3.09
CA SER A 647 -3.88 -10.48 -2.54
C SER A 647 -5.12 -10.17 -1.68
N GLY A 648 -5.28 -8.92 -1.22
CA GLY A 648 -6.47 -8.45 -0.51
C GLY A 648 -7.70 -8.28 -1.39
N ASP A 649 -7.55 -7.75 -2.61
CA ASP A 649 -8.69 -7.42 -3.49
C ASP A 649 -9.27 -8.66 -4.21
N ASN A 650 -8.45 -9.66 -4.57
CA ASN A 650 -8.91 -10.86 -5.27
C ASN A 650 -9.82 -11.79 -4.44
N SER A 651 -9.83 -11.64 -3.10
CA SER A 651 -10.69 -12.45 -2.22
C SER A 651 -12.11 -11.90 -2.06
N GLU A 652 -12.42 -10.71 -2.59
CA GLU A 652 -13.79 -10.16 -2.60
C GLU A 652 -14.57 -10.44 -3.90
N GLU A 653 -13.92 -10.92 -4.95
CA GLU A 653 -14.50 -10.93 -6.30
C GLU A 653 -15.35 -12.16 -6.65
N GLN A 654 -15.24 -13.28 -5.92
CA GLN A 654 -15.93 -14.52 -6.31
C GLN A 654 -17.41 -14.65 -5.88
N ASP A 655 -17.94 -13.81 -4.97
CA ASP A 655 -19.27 -14.03 -4.37
C ASP A 655 -20.29 -12.88 -4.54
N SER A 656 -19.96 -11.84 -5.31
CA SER A 656 -20.85 -10.67 -5.51
C SER A 656 -22.06 -10.92 -6.44
N GLN A 657 -22.23 -12.12 -7.00
CA GLN A 657 -23.23 -12.38 -8.04
C GLN A 657 -24.64 -12.78 -7.56
N GLN A 658 -24.92 -12.93 -6.26
CA GLN A 658 -26.17 -13.58 -5.84
C GLN A 658 -27.24 -12.77 -5.08
N ASN A 659 -27.06 -11.49 -4.74
CA ASN A 659 -28.13 -10.74 -4.05
C ASN A 659 -28.13 -9.24 -4.35
N ASN A 660 -28.68 -8.81 -5.49
CA ASN A 660 -29.25 -7.46 -5.59
C ASN A 660 -30.27 -7.32 -6.73
N SER A 661 -31.54 -7.62 -6.46
CA SER A 661 -32.69 -7.19 -7.26
C SER A 661 -33.53 -6.20 -6.45
N GLY A 662 -33.01 -4.99 -6.31
CA GLY A 662 -33.69 -3.84 -5.73
C GLY A 662 -33.84 -2.74 -6.77
N ASP A 663 -35.02 -2.67 -7.36
CA ASP A 663 -35.48 -1.66 -8.32
C ASP A 663 -35.39 -0.24 -7.72
N SER A 664 -34.54 0.62 -8.30
CA SER A 664 -34.50 2.06 -8.06
C SER A 664 -33.78 2.76 -9.21
N SER A 665 -34.55 3.21 -10.19
CA SER A 665 -34.08 4.05 -11.31
C SER A 665 -33.92 5.52 -10.87
N PRO A 666 -32.77 6.19 -11.13
CA PRO A 666 -32.70 7.65 -11.06
C PRO A 666 -33.07 8.27 -12.42
N GLN A 667 -34.01 9.22 -12.38
CA GLN A 667 -34.38 10.07 -13.50
C GLN A 667 -33.20 10.96 -13.95
N LYS A 668 -32.94 10.92 -15.26
CA LYS A 668 -31.98 11.73 -15.99
C LYS A 668 -32.57 13.13 -16.23
N PRO A 669 -31.87 14.24 -15.97
CA PRO A 669 -32.33 15.56 -16.40
C PRO A 669 -32.04 15.73 -17.90
N GLU A 670 -33.11 15.95 -18.65
CA GLU A 670 -33.13 16.18 -20.09
C GLU A 670 -32.82 17.67 -20.37
N GLN A 671 -31.56 17.98 -20.69
CA GLN A 671 -31.18 19.30 -21.21
C GLN A 671 -31.37 19.32 -22.73
N GLN A 672 -32.45 19.96 -23.18
CA GLN A 672 -32.67 20.34 -24.57
C GLN A 672 -31.74 21.50 -24.96
N GLN A 673 -30.67 21.20 -25.71
CA GLN A 673 -29.94 22.20 -26.48
C GLN A 673 -30.70 22.49 -27.76
N LYS A 674 -31.25 23.70 -27.85
CA LYS A 674 -31.87 24.28 -29.04
C LYS A 674 -30.85 25.17 -29.72
N SER A 675 -30.42 24.79 -30.92
CA SER A 675 -29.56 25.59 -31.79
C SER A 675 -30.26 26.91 -32.18
N PRO A 676 -29.57 28.05 -32.19
CA PRO A 676 -30.01 29.21 -32.94
C PRO A 676 -29.28 29.28 -34.28
N ASP A 677 -30.10 29.46 -35.32
CA ASP A 677 -29.68 29.73 -36.69
C ASP A 677 -28.85 31.01 -36.80
N ASP A 678 -27.89 30.96 -37.71
CA ASP A 678 -27.11 32.06 -38.23
C ASP A 678 -28.02 33.20 -38.72
N ASP A 679 -27.92 34.38 -38.11
CA ASP A 679 -28.26 35.61 -38.81
C ASP A 679 -27.22 36.70 -38.54
N ASN A 680 -26.59 37.07 -39.64
CA ASN A 680 -25.52 38.01 -39.83
C ASN A 680 -26.00 39.44 -39.51
N SER A 681 -25.58 40.00 -38.38
CA SER A 681 -25.59 41.46 -38.20
C SER A 681 -24.38 41.93 -37.41
N THR A 682 -23.52 42.63 -38.14
CA THR A 682 -22.47 43.53 -37.69
C THR A 682 -23.04 44.64 -36.80
N ASP A 683 -22.18 45.20 -35.94
CA ASP A 683 -22.37 46.38 -35.08
C ASP A 683 -23.13 46.22 -33.75
N ARG A 684 -22.36 45.99 -32.67
CA ARG A 684 -22.08 46.99 -31.61
C ARG A 684 -21.34 46.36 -30.42
N ASN A 685 -20.20 46.96 -30.06
CA ASN A 685 -19.48 46.73 -28.81
C ASN A 685 -20.39 47.00 -27.60
N SER A 686 -20.91 45.95 -26.96
CA SER A 686 -21.53 46.02 -25.64
C SER A 686 -20.63 45.33 -24.60
N PRO A 687 -20.09 46.05 -23.61
CA PRO A 687 -19.22 45.51 -22.55
C PRO A 687 -19.91 44.58 -21.54
N ASP A 688 -21.21 44.28 -21.69
CA ASP A 688 -21.99 43.46 -20.74
C ASP A 688 -21.91 41.93 -20.97
N ARG A 689 -21.22 41.44 -22.00
CA ARG A 689 -21.09 39.98 -22.21
C ARG A 689 -20.04 39.32 -21.33
N ASP A 690 -19.02 40.05 -20.91
CA ASP A 690 -17.94 39.50 -20.08
C ASP A 690 -18.39 39.32 -18.61
N SER A 691 -19.26 40.20 -18.10
CA SER A 691 -19.82 40.08 -16.76
C SER A 691 -20.67 38.82 -16.57
N SER A 692 -21.43 38.40 -17.59
CA SER A 692 -22.24 37.16 -17.50
C SER A 692 -21.39 35.89 -17.46
N LYS A 693 -20.26 35.85 -18.17
CA LYS A 693 -19.35 34.70 -18.17
C LYS A 693 -18.61 34.61 -16.83
N GLN A 694 -18.20 35.76 -16.29
CA GLN A 694 -17.54 35.84 -15.00
C GLN A 694 -18.50 35.44 -13.85
N GLN A 695 -19.78 35.82 -13.92
CA GLN A 695 -20.78 35.39 -12.96
C GLN A 695 -21.03 33.87 -13.03
N GLN A 696 -21.16 33.29 -14.24
CA GLN A 696 -21.30 31.83 -14.37
C GLN A 696 -20.09 31.05 -13.86
N GLN A 697 -18.87 31.57 -14.05
CA GLN A 697 -17.66 30.97 -13.47
C GLN A 697 -17.66 31.05 -11.95
N LYS A 698 -18.09 32.19 -11.38
CA LYS A 698 -18.22 32.37 -9.94
C LYS A 698 -19.25 31.42 -9.32
N ASP A 699 -20.43 31.30 -9.94
CA ASP A 699 -21.49 30.40 -9.46
C ASP A 699 -21.04 28.92 -9.52
N ARG A 700 -20.26 28.54 -10.54
CA ARG A 700 -19.64 27.19 -10.62
C ARG A 700 -18.57 26.98 -9.55
N ALA A 701 -17.72 27.97 -9.28
CA ALA A 701 -16.72 27.87 -8.23
C ALA A 701 -17.38 27.79 -6.84
N GLU A 702 -18.43 28.57 -6.60
CA GLU A 702 -19.21 28.53 -5.36
C GLU A 702 -19.91 27.19 -5.17
N SER A 703 -20.48 26.58 -6.22
CA SER A 703 -21.12 25.27 -6.11
C SER A 703 -20.10 24.15 -5.81
N VAL A 704 -18.90 24.20 -6.39
CA VAL A 704 -17.81 23.26 -6.09
C VAL A 704 -17.35 23.41 -4.64
N LEU A 705 -17.19 24.64 -4.14
CA LEU A 705 -16.82 24.88 -2.75
C LEU A 705 -17.91 24.42 -1.76
N GLN A 706 -19.18 24.62 -2.11
CA GLN A 706 -20.30 24.15 -1.29
C GLN A 706 -20.33 22.62 -1.23
N GLN A 707 -20.11 21.95 -2.37
CA GLN A 707 -20.01 20.49 -2.43
C GLN A 707 -18.80 19.96 -1.64
N ALA A 708 -17.67 20.65 -1.66
CA ALA A 708 -16.50 20.28 -0.86
C ALA A 708 -16.79 20.39 0.66
N ARG A 709 -17.44 21.47 1.11
CA ARG A 709 -17.85 21.63 2.53
C ARG A 709 -18.85 20.57 2.97
N GLU A 710 -19.79 20.21 2.11
CA GLU A 710 -20.77 19.17 2.41
C GLU A 710 -20.09 17.80 2.55
N ARG A 711 -19.14 17.46 1.66
CA ARG A 711 -18.33 16.25 1.79
C ARG A 711 -17.48 16.24 3.06
N GLU A 712 -16.90 17.38 3.43
CA GLU A 712 -16.14 17.52 4.68
C GLU A 712 -17.03 17.32 5.90
N GLN A 713 -18.25 17.88 5.89
CA GLN A 713 -19.21 17.69 6.97
C GLN A 713 -19.67 16.24 7.07
N GLN A 714 -20.00 15.60 5.94
CA GLN A 714 -20.31 14.17 5.87
C GLN A 714 -19.14 13.33 6.41
N HIS A 715 -17.89 13.68 6.07
CA HIS A 715 -16.70 13.01 6.59
C HIS A 715 -16.56 13.18 8.10
N ARG A 716 -16.74 14.39 8.64
CA ARG A 716 -16.70 14.64 10.10
C ARG A 716 -17.81 13.90 10.84
N ASP A 717 -19.00 13.81 10.26
CA ASP A 717 -20.12 13.10 10.88
C ASP A 717 -19.95 11.58 10.78
N LEU A 718 -19.39 11.08 9.67
CA LEU A 718 -18.95 9.69 9.56
C LEU A 718 -17.84 9.38 10.58
N GLU A 719 -16.84 10.24 10.74
CA GLU A 719 -15.77 10.08 11.74
C GLU A 719 -16.33 10.07 13.16
N LYS A 720 -17.30 10.94 13.49
CA LYS A 720 -17.99 10.90 14.78
C LYS A 720 -18.76 9.59 14.97
N GLN A 721 -19.45 9.10 13.94
CA GLN A 721 -20.15 7.82 14.01
C GLN A 721 -19.16 6.68 14.21
N ILE A 722 -18.10 6.62 13.41
CA ILE A 722 -17.01 5.66 13.54
C ILE A 722 -16.42 5.74 14.95
N ARG A 723 -16.00 6.91 15.44
CA ARG A 723 -15.43 7.08 16.79
C ARG A 723 -16.41 6.70 17.90
N ALA A 724 -17.69 7.08 17.78
CA ALA A 724 -18.70 6.71 18.76
C ALA A 724 -18.97 5.21 18.79
N ILE A 725 -18.86 4.54 17.64
CA ILE A 725 -19.05 3.09 17.53
C ILE A 725 -17.79 2.34 17.96
N LEU A 726 -16.61 2.79 17.56
CA LEU A 726 -15.33 2.27 18.07
C LEU A 726 -15.22 2.46 19.58
N GLY A 727 -15.82 3.50 20.15
CA GLY A 727 -15.89 3.67 21.61
C GLY A 727 -16.88 2.74 22.31
N ARG A 728 -17.82 2.12 21.59
CA ARG A 728 -18.74 1.14 22.16
C ARG A 728 -18.09 -0.24 22.16
N ARG A 729 -18.14 -0.93 23.30
CA ARG A 729 -17.90 -2.38 23.33
C ARG A 729 -19.06 -3.06 22.59
N PHE A 730 -18.75 -3.90 21.61
CA PHE A 730 -19.79 -4.63 20.90
C PHE A 730 -20.53 -5.53 21.90
N PRO A 731 -21.88 -5.43 21.97
CA PRO A 731 -22.63 -6.35 22.82
C PRO A 731 -22.39 -7.76 22.30
N VAL A 732 -21.82 -8.60 23.16
CA VAL A 732 -21.75 -10.04 22.96
C VAL A 732 -23.18 -10.54 22.86
N ASP A 733 -23.51 -11.35 21.86
CA ASP A 733 -24.82 -11.98 21.78
C ASP A 733 -24.97 -12.90 23.01
N ARG A 734 -25.92 -12.58 23.89
CA ARG A 734 -26.15 -13.27 25.17
C ARG A 734 -27.48 -13.99 25.08
N ASP A 735 -27.47 -15.29 25.35
CA ASP A 735 -28.63 -16.18 25.16
C ASP A 735 -29.69 -16.12 26.29
N TRP A 736 -29.74 -15.05 27.08
CA TRP A 736 -30.62 -14.93 28.25
C TRP A 736 -31.22 -13.55 28.49
#